data_AF-A0A1H6FZ24-F1
#
_entry.id   AF-A0A1H6FZ24-F1
#
_cell.length_a   1.000
_cell.length_b   1.000
_cell.length_c   1.000
_cell.angle_alpha   90.00
_cell.angle_beta   90.00
_cell.angle_gamma   90.00
#
_symmetry.space_group_name_H-M   'P 1'
#
loop_
_entity.id
_entity.type
_entity.pdbx_description
1 polymer ?
#
loop_
_entity_poly.entity_id
_entity_poly.type
_entity_poly.pdbx_seq_one_letter_code
_entity_poly.pdbx_strand_id
1 'polypeptide(L)'
;MADSWEDIDTPEIPSCLLDSSDTEFSLHQEFILRHVDFLIDVLTAEQYHHNWHHPAGCPTATPETQCRKRKSDQQFPCRYESLTESTSEAICTCEDSLTGSDDPLDTVAAVAIAPDDQPPSRRYFNREYRRIIANLRDQIGVWDKIAELDEDELEAALLKATNRPSISDTRITRLQKLVDVVADDDHTDGVTLRGLGGLRYSSFADLLAEFPGISKSDAWWLMLVAFDKPVWPSDPFVDGLLCSLGLLSPDELRDDTERRERLEEELARRQIPQLHRAVAGHAVKGGIDSCGDDCEIQKFLLTHRLRRQKQENSGPIVVDLFSGAGGLSLGFVRNDWTVELAIDNDRHATDTYRLNHPEIPHEKIVCGDIRTELEEGLLERIDREPDVIAGGPPCQSLSQAGYRARLADDSEYNILEDDRTELYEEYVTAVERLRPKALVMENVEGMANEIGDTGVRVADLVIDALNSIGADGHGYTCHYRLLDCADYGIPQHRERIFIFGVRDDLVGENDDSIIEALFEQISEVGPTDEVTLKQALSGLPKLRRGEGGRVVPDSVRGTRSEYVEEHELSTGTELCYNHQAREHPMEKDQTLFDEALEPGDTGWDVKYRKDGKYAELIEYDVGTEEDPRFKDKYRMLEWTEPAPTVVAHLAKDANNFVLPDYYEYAPNVTGEPDNRRNRGITPREAARLQSFPDDYVFLGPFTHWFRQIGNAVPPLMGWRIADVLQQQLNSEPPAVFSCRSPQQASTDD
;
A
#
# COMPACT_ATOMS: atom_id res chain seq x y z
N MET A 1 -22.47 43.65 -2.53
CA MET A 1 -21.44 43.93 -1.51
C MET A 1 -20.45 42.80 -1.65
N ALA A 2 -19.40 43.07 -2.43
CA ALA A 2 -18.17 42.30 -2.40
C ALA A 2 -17.45 42.67 -1.08
N ASP A 3 -16.57 41.77 -0.63
CA ASP A 3 -15.69 41.89 0.54
C ASP A 3 -16.33 41.62 1.91
N SER A 4 -16.29 40.34 2.33
CA SER A 4 -15.83 39.95 3.67
C SER A 4 -15.59 38.42 3.74
N TRP A 5 -14.52 37.95 3.12
CA TRP A 5 -13.96 36.60 3.36
C TRP A 5 -12.55 36.66 3.95
N GLU A 6 -12.15 37.81 4.51
CA GLU A 6 -10.79 38.08 5.02
C GLU A 6 -10.40 37.27 6.29
N ASP A 7 -11.28 36.43 6.84
CA ASP A 7 -11.03 35.66 8.07
C ASP A 7 -11.11 34.13 7.87
N ILE A 8 -10.83 33.61 6.67
CA ILE A 8 -10.34 32.23 6.55
C ILE A 8 -8.84 32.34 6.41
N ASP A 9 -8.10 32.12 7.51
CA ASP A 9 -6.64 32.07 7.52
C ASP A 9 -6.18 31.27 6.30
N THR A 10 -5.53 31.94 5.36
CA THR A 10 -4.94 31.26 4.20
C THR A 10 -3.88 30.34 4.78
N PRO A 11 -4.02 29.02 4.63
CA PRO A 11 -3.15 28.11 5.35
C PRO A 11 -1.69 28.30 4.89
N GLU A 12 -0.79 28.43 5.86
CA GLU A 12 0.63 28.58 5.57
C GLU A 12 1.17 27.30 4.95
N ILE A 13 1.86 27.44 3.82
CA ILE A 13 2.50 26.32 3.14
C ILE A 13 3.59 25.74 4.06
N PRO A 14 3.67 24.42 4.24
CA PRO A 14 4.70 23.79 5.03
C PRO A 14 6.11 24.20 4.57
N SER A 15 6.90 24.77 5.48
CA SER A 15 8.23 25.31 5.14
C SER A 15 9.19 24.27 4.58
N CYS A 16 8.99 22.98 4.91
CA CYS A 16 9.81 21.89 4.38
C CYS A 16 9.72 21.74 2.86
N LEU A 17 8.61 22.14 2.23
CA LEU A 17 8.46 22.09 0.78
C LEU A 17 9.38 23.07 0.05
N LEU A 18 9.77 24.17 0.71
CA LEU A 18 10.69 25.17 0.14
C LEU A 18 12.13 24.65 0.01
N ASP A 19 12.46 23.59 0.76
CA ASP A 19 13.79 22.96 0.76
C ASP A 19 13.84 21.69 -0.11
N SER A 20 12.73 21.32 -0.77
CA SER A 20 12.70 20.14 -1.64
C SER A 20 13.60 20.33 -2.86
N SER A 21 14.36 19.31 -3.23
CA SER A 21 15.04 19.31 -4.53
C SER A 21 14.03 19.11 -5.67
N ASP A 22 14.32 19.67 -6.84
CA ASP A 22 13.50 19.47 -8.05
C ASP A 22 13.37 17.98 -8.40
N THR A 23 14.44 17.21 -8.20
CA THR A 23 14.47 15.76 -8.43
C THR A 23 13.52 15.02 -7.50
N GLU A 24 13.59 15.28 -6.19
CA GLU A 24 12.76 14.60 -5.18
C GLU A 24 11.27 14.93 -5.39
N PHE A 25 10.94 16.20 -5.66
CA PHE A 25 9.59 16.62 -5.99
C PHE A 25 9.06 15.89 -7.23
N SER A 26 9.84 15.87 -8.32
CA SER A 26 9.44 15.26 -9.59
C SER A 26 9.21 13.74 -9.46
N LEU A 27 10.11 13.04 -8.77
CA LEU A 27 9.99 11.60 -8.52
C LEU A 27 8.80 11.28 -7.61
N HIS A 28 8.58 12.10 -6.58
CA HIS A 28 7.42 11.96 -5.69
C HIS A 28 6.11 12.18 -6.45
N GLN A 29 6.04 13.22 -7.28
CA GLN A 29 4.87 13.49 -8.12
C GLN A 29 4.57 12.30 -9.04
N GLU A 30 5.57 11.76 -9.73
CA GLU A 30 5.38 10.57 -10.59
C GLU A 30 4.89 9.36 -9.78
N PHE A 31 5.45 9.15 -8.59
CA PHE A 31 5.05 8.10 -7.66
C PHE A 31 3.58 8.23 -7.23
N ILE A 32 3.16 9.39 -6.72
CA ILE A 32 1.77 9.61 -6.27
C ILE A 32 0.80 9.43 -7.42
N LEU A 33 1.11 10.01 -8.57
CA LEU A 33 0.28 9.87 -9.75
C LEU A 33 0.12 8.39 -10.12
N ARG A 34 1.19 7.58 -10.13
CA ARG A 34 1.14 6.14 -10.42
C ARG A 34 0.22 5.35 -9.48
N HIS A 35 0.10 5.77 -8.22
CA HIS A 35 -0.65 5.07 -7.16
C HIS A 35 -1.93 5.81 -6.74
N VAL A 36 -2.49 6.63 -7.62
CA VAL A 36 -3.69 7.44 -7.36
C VAL A 36 -4.89 6.63 -6.87
N ASP A 37 -5.09 5.41 -7.39
CA ASP A 37 -6.19 4.54 -6.94
C ASP A 37 -6.04 4.13 -5.48
N PHE A 38 -4.81 3.89 -5.00
CA PHE A 38 -4.55 3.56 -3.60
C PHE A 38 -4.76 4.78 -2.72
N LEU A 39 -4.26 5.95 -3.15
CA LEU A 39 -4.48 7.22 -2.45
C LEU A 39 -5.98 7.53 -2.30
N ILE A 40 -6.79 7.32 -3.34
CA ILE A 40 -8.24 7.48 -3.27
C ILE A 40 -8.82 6.57 -2.19
N ASP A 41 -8.46 5.28 -2.17
CA ASP A 41 -9.00 4.33 -1.20
C ASP A 41 -8.63 4.71 0.24
N VAL A 42 -7.40 5.20 0.48
CA VAL A 42 -6.97 5.67 1.81
C VAL A 42 -7.76 6.91 2.25
N LEU A 43 -7.81 7.96 1.42
CA LEU A 43 -8.58 9.18 1.70
C LEU A 43 -10.06 8.88 2.00
N THR A 44 -10.62 7.94 1.25
CA THR A 44 -12.01 7.50 1.36
C THR A 44 -12.26 6.71 2.64
N ALA A 45 -11.39 5.75 2.96
CA ALA A 45 -11.47 4.93 4.16
C ALA A 45 -11.28 5.77 5.44
N GLU A 46 -10.34 6.71 5.43
CA GLU A 46 -10.09 7.65 6.53
C GLU A 46 -11.30 8.58 6.76
N GLN A 47 -11.85 9.14 5.68
CA GLN A 47 -13.09 9.94 5.76
C GLN A 47 -14.24 9.14 6.39
N TYR A 48 -14.40 7.89 5.97
CA TYR A 48 -15.40 6.99 6.55
C TYR A 48 -15.13 6.71 8.03
N HIS A 49 -13.88 6.38 8.38
CA HIS A 49 -13.45 6.07 9.75
C HIS A 49 -13.75 7.24 10.71
N HIS A 50 -13.48 8.48 10.30
CA HIS A 50 -13.75 9.66 11.11
C HIS A 50 -15.18 10.23 10.98
N ASN A 51 -16.08 9.55 10.26
CA ASN A 51 -17.44 10.03 9.94
C ASN A 51 -17.45 11.42 9.27
N TRP A 52 -16.44 11.71 8.45
CA TRP A 52 -16.39 12.92 7.64
C TRP A 52 -17.36 12.79 6.49
N HIS A 53 -18.34 13.70 6.44
CA HIS A 53 -19.27 13.73 5.33
C HIS A 53 -18.53 14.14 4.07
N HIS A 54 -18.68 13.38 2.98
CA HIS A 54 -18.15 13.78 1.68
C HIS A 54 -18.85 15.04 1.17
N PRO A 55 -18.15 15.86 0.35
CA PRO A 55 -18.82 16.89 -0.45
C PRO A 55 -19.93 16.21 -1.24
N ALA A 56 -21.11 16.82 -1.22
CA ALA A 56 -22.30 16.16 -1.70
C ALA A 56 -22.21 15.93 -3.22
N GLY A 57 -22.50 14.72 -3.73
CA GLY A 57 -22.49 14.34 -5.14
C GLY A 57 -22.31 12.83 -5.31
N CYS A 58 -22.90 12.22 -6.34
CA CYS A 58 -22.86 10.76 -6.50
C CYS A 58 -21.47 10.27 -6.96
N PRO A 59 -20.77 9.40 -6.20
CA PRO A 59 -19.43 8.93 -6.54
C PRO A 59 -19.36 7.93 -7.71
N THR A 60 -20.50 7.38 -8.14
CA THR A 60 -20.57 6.41 -9.26
C THR A 60 -20.71 7.06 -10.63
N ALA A 61 -20.81 8.38 -10.71
CA ALA A 61 -20.91 9.06 -11.98
C ALA A 61 -19.51 9.32 -12.56
N THR A 62 -19.11 8.49 -13.54
CA THR A 62 -17.92 8.75 -14.37
C THR A 62 -18.30 9.21 -15.78
N PRO A 63 -17.39 9.90 -16.49
CA PRO A 63 -17.53 10.17 -17.92
C PRO A 63 -17.75 8.90 -18.78
N GLU A 64 -17.16 7.74 -18.43
CA GLU A 64 -17.40 6.49 -19.16
C GLU A 64 -18.85 5.97 -19.04
N THR A 65 -19.54 6.27 -17.93
CA THR A 65 -20.94 5.88 -17.70
C THR A 65 -21.94 6.78 -18.45
N GLN A 66 -21.54 8.01 -18.80
CA GLN A 66 -22.38 8.96 -19.55
C GLN A 66 -22.37 8.71 -21.07
N CYS A 67 -21.33 8.04 -21.60
CA CYS A 67 -21.20 7.73 -23.03
C CYS A 67 -21.96 6.47 -23.51
N ARG A 68 -22.50 5.64 -22.62
CA ARG A 68 -23.31 4.46 -23.00
C ARG A 68 -24.75 4.64 -22.51
N LYS A 69 -25.71 4.61 -23.45
CA LYS A 69 -27.16 4.57 -23.15
C LYS A 69 -27.44 3.56 -22.03
N ARG A 70 -27.92 4.07 -20.89
CA ARG A 70 -28.31 3.26 -19.72
C ARG A 70 -29.40 2.25 -20.13
N LYS A 71 -29.23 0.98 -19.75
CA LYS A 71 -30.33 0.02 -19.60
C LYS A 71 -30.65 -0.10 -18.11
N SER A 72 -31.92 -0.32 -17.77
CA SER A 72 -32.44 -0.33 -16.40
C SER A 72 -32.00 -1.54 -15.54
N ASP A 73 -31.18 -2.45 -16.09
CA ASP A 73 -30.78 -3.72 -15.50
C ASP A 73 -29.30 -3.78 -15.06
N GLN A 74 -28.53 -2.70 -15.24
CA GLN A 74 -27.11 -2.66 -14.84
C GLN A 74 -26.94 -2.05 -13.44
N GLN A 75 -26.51 -2.87 -12.48
CA GLN A 75 -25.96 -2.41 -11.19
C GLN A 75 -24.51 -1.95 -11.41
N PHE A 76 -24.17 -0.77 -10.89
CA PHE A 76 -22.81 -0.24 -10.92
C PHE A 76 -22.20 -0.35 -9.52
N PRO A 77 -21.03 -0.99 -9.36
CA PRO A 77 -20.42 -1.16 -8.05
C PRO A 77 -20.00 0.21 -7.52
N CYS A 78 -20.56 0.62 -6.39
CA CYS A 78 -20.14 1.86 -5.74
C CYS A 78 -18.77 1.62 -5.08
N ARG A 79 -17.79 2.51 -5.29
CA ARG A 79 -16.47 2.36 -4.63
C ARG A 79 -16.54 2.40 -3.09
N TYR A 80 -17.62 2.97 -2.54
CA TYR A 80 -17.91 2.96 -1.10
C TYR A 80 -18.67 1.72 -0.64
N GLU A 81 -19.22 0.92 -1.56
CA GLU A 81 -19.95 -0.32 -1.25
C GLU A 81 -19.00 -1.35 -0.64
N SER A 82 -17.79 -1.48 -1.21
CA SER A 82 -16.73 -2.35 -0.69
C SER A 82 -16.19 -1.96 0.69
N LEU A 83 -16.59 -0.80 1.23
CA LEU A 83 -16.21 -0.35 2.57
C LEU A 83 -17.25 -0.74 3.64
N THR A 84 -18.40 -1.30 3.27
CA THR A 84 -19.59 -1.35 4.15
C THR A 84 -20.34 -2.68 4.19
N GLU A 85 -19.73 -3.82 3.88
CA GLU A 85 -20.44 -5.11 3.94
C GLU A 85 -20.70 -5.59 5.38
N SER A 86 -21.64 -4.91 6.03
CA SER A 86 -22.36 -5.32 7.22
C SER A 86 -23.72 -4.58 7.19
N THR A 87 -24.64 -5.00 6.31
CA THR A 87 -26.11 -5.09 6.52
C THR A 87 -26.85 -5.32 5.19
N SER A 88 -27.95 -6.08 5.25
CA SER A 88 -28.72 -6.60 4.11
C SER A 88 -29.68 -5.62 3.43
N GLU A 89 -29.48 -4.30 3.58
CA GLU A 89 -30.25 -3.27 2.88
C GLU A 89 -29.27 -2.25 2.31
N ALA A 90 -29.14 -2.20 0.99
CA ALA A 90 -28.23 -1.29 0.28
C ALA A 90 -28.69 0.18 0.42
N ILE A 91 -28.41 0.80 1.56
CA ILE A 91 -28.51 2.24 1.77
C ILE A 91 -27.24 2.87 1.21
N CYS A 92 -27.34 3.93 0.39
CA CYS A 92 -26.13 4.64 -0.05
C CYS A 92 -25.38 5.16 1.17
N THR A 93 -24.15 4.67 1.34
CA THR A 93 -23.19 5.10 2.38
C THR A 93 -22.82 6.57 2.24
N CYS A 94 -22.98 7.10 1.04
CA CYS A 94 -22.85 8.52 0.76
C CYS A 94 -23.89 9.36 1.48
N GLU A 95 -25.05 8.84 1.92
CA GLU A 95 -26.15 9.55 2.61
C GLU A 95 -26.63 10.85 1.91
N ASP A 96 -26.34 11.01 0.63
CA ASP A 96 -26.69 12.20 -0.15
C ASP A 96 -28.14 12.10 -0.65
N SER A 97 -28.98 13.08 -0.32
CA SER A 97 -30.42 13.04 -0.67
C SER A 97 -30.68 13.21 -2.16
N LEU A 98 -29.71 13.71 -2.93
CA LEU A 98 -29.81 13.79 -4.40
C LEU A 98 -29.07 12.65 -5.11
N THR A 99 -28.69 11.60 -4.36
CA THR A 99 -28.06 10.41 -4.96
C THR A 99 -28.96 9.82 -6.05
N GLY A 100 -28.41 9.69 -7.25
CA GLY A 100 -29.14 9.12 -8.40
C GLY A 100 -29.99 10.12 -9.19
N SER A 101 -30.04 11.40 -8.79
CA SER A 101 -30.57 12.45 -9.66
C SER A 101 -29.84 12.45 -11.01
N ASP A 102 -30.61 12.58 -12.09
CA ASP A 102 -30.11 12.65 -13.46
C ASP A 102 -30.11 14.09 -14.03
N ASP A 103 -30.43 15.09 -13.19
CA ASP A 103 -30.46 16.50 -13.56
C ASP A 103 -29.50 17.33 -12.70
N PRO A 104 -28.42 17.90 -13.28
CA PRO A 104 -27.51 18.76 -12.54
C PRO A 104 -28.19 19.97 -11.90
N LEU A 105 -29.36 20.40 -12.42
CA LEU A 105 -30.13 21.51 -11.86
C LEU A 105 -30.54 21.25 -10.41
N ASP A 106 -30.74 20.00 -9.99
CA ASP A 106 -31.06 19.68 -8.59
C ASP A 106 -29.93 20.13 -7.64
N THR A 107 -28.68 19.91 -8.03
CA THR A 107 -27.52 20.33 -7.24
C THR A 107 -27.31 21.84 -7.31
N VAL A 108 -27.47 22.43 -8.50
CA VAL A 108 -27.34 23.87 -8.71
C VAL A 108 -28.40 24.64 -7.92
N ALA A 109 -29.65 24.17 -7.91
CA ALA A 109 -30.74 24.72 -7.11
C ALA A 109 -30.46 24.64 -5.60
N ALA A 110 -29.89 23.52 -5.12
CA ALA A 110 -29.51 23.37 -3.72
C ALA A 110 -28.45 24.39 -3.31
N VAL A 111 -27.48 24.68 -4.18
CA VAL A 111 -26.49 25.74 -3.96
C VAL A 111 -27.14 27.11 -3.99
N ALA A 112 -28.03 27.39 -4.94
CA ALA A 112 -28.72 28.67 -5.03
C ALA A 112 -29.51 29.01 -3.75
N ILE A 113 -30.21 28.03 -3.15
CA ILE A 113 -30.96 28.24 -1.90
C ILE A 113 -30.10 28.17 -0.62
N ALA A 114 -28.79 27.92 -0.75
CA ALA A 114 -27.86 27.98 0.37
C ALA A 114 -27.55 29.46 0.74
N PRO A 115 -27.19 29.75 2.01
CA PRO A 115 -26.74 31.07 2.43
C PRO A 115 -25.48 31.54 1.71
N ASP A 116 -25.41 32.83 1.39
CA ASP A 116 -24.24 33.46 0.75
C ASP A 116 -23.11 33.79 1.74
N ASP A 117 -23.40 33.77 3.05
CA ASP A 117 -22.46 34.08 4.12
C ASP A 117 -21.61 32.87 4.54
N GLN A 118 -21.66 31.78 3.77
CA GLN A 118 -20.78 30.63 3.92
C GLN A 118 -19.82 30.43 2.73
N PRO A 119 -18.55 30.05 2.97
CA PRO A 119 -17.61 29.75 1.89
C PRO A 119 -18.12 28.54 1.09
N PRO A 120 -17.70 28.40 -0.19
CA PRO A 120 -18.12 27.30 -1.06
C PRO A 120 -18.04 25.93 -0.36
N SER A 121 -16.89 25.61 0.24
CA SER A 121 -16.68 24.35 0.96
C SER A 121 -17.68 24.06 2.08
N ARG A 122 -18.25 25.07 2.75
CA ARG A 122 -19.33 24.81 3.74
C ARG A 122 -20.68 24.52 3.07
N ARG A 123 -20.96 25.17 1.94
CA ARG A 123 -22.22 25.00 1.18
C ARG A 123 -22.33 23.59 0.59
N TYR A 124 -21.25 23.03 0.03
CA TYR A 124 -21.28 21.69 -0.58
C TYR A 124 -21.34 20.52 0.41
N PHE A 125 -20.91 20.72 1.65
CA PHE A 125 -20.98 19.68 2.69
C PHE A 125 -22.31 19.73 3.44
N ASN A 126 -23.05 20.84 3.38
CA ASN A 126 -24.34 20.96 4.02
C ASN A 126 -25.45 20.30 3.19
N ARG A 127 -25.86 19.10 3.61
CA ARG A 127 -26.88 18.30 2.92
C ARG A 127 -28.31 18.78 3.14
N GLU A 128 -28.53 19.73 4.05
CA GLU A 128 -29.86 20.26 4.33
C GLU A 128 -30.52 20.78 3.04
N TYR A 129 -29.81 21.60 2.26
CA TYR A 129 -30.37 22.22 1.05
C TYR A 129 -30.66 21.20 -0.06
N ARG A 130 -29.81 20.17 -0.17
CA ARG A 130 -30.04 19.07 -1.11
C ARG A 130 -31.27 18.25 -0.73
N ARG A 131 -31.46 17.96 0.56
CA ARG A 131 -32.68 17.30 1.05
C ARG A 131 -33.93 18.13 0.79
N ILE A 132 -33.84 19.46 0.89
CA ILE A 132 -34.96 20.35 0.56
C ILE A 132 -35.32 20.25 -0.92
N ILE A 133 -34.34 20.31 -1.81
CA ILE A 133 -34.58 20.14 -3.25
C ILE A 133 -35.11 18.75 -3.58
N ALA A 134 -34.55 17.69 -2.98
CA ALA A 134 -35.05 16.32 -3.14
C ALA A 134 -36.53 16.22 -2.75
N ASN A 135 -36.89 16.76 -1.58
CA ASN A 135 -38.27 16.78 -1.11
C ASN A 135 -39.19 17.60 -2.03
N LEU A 136 -38.71 18.72 -2.59
CA LEU A 136 -39.47 19.52 -3.56
C LEU A 136 -39.74 18.71 -4.83
N ARG A 137 -38.71 18.04 -5.35
CA ARG A 137 -38.78 17.15 -6.52
C ARG A 137 -39.73 15.98 -6.29
N ASP A 138 -39.71 15.36 -5.11
CA ASP A 138 -40.65 14.29 -4.74
C ASP A 138 -42.11 14.78 -4.67
N GLN A 139 -42.32 16.04 -4.26
CA GLN A 139 -43.66 16.62 -4.13
C GLN A 139 -44.26 17.07 -5.47
N ILE A 140 -43.46 17.71 -6.33
CA ILE A 140 -43.96 18.40 -7.53
C ILE A 140 -43.62 17.62 -8.81
N GLY A 141 -42.46 16.95 -8.86
CA GLY A 141 -41.96 16.20 -9.99
C GLY A 141 -40.87 16.93 -10.78
N VAL A 142 -41.02 16.97 -12.11
CA VAL A 142 -40.03 17.52 -13.04
C VAL A 142 -39.94 19.06 -12.97
N TRP A 143 -38.80 19.63 -13.41
CA TRP A 143 -38.52 21.07 -13.33
C TRP A 143 -39.50 21.91 -14.14
N ASP A 144 -40.09 21.37 -15.22
CA ASP A 144 -41.12 22.07 -16.01
C ASP A 144 -42.31 22.47 -15.14
N LYS A 145 -42.73 21.59 -14.24
CA LYS A 145 -43.86 21.85 -13.33
C LYS A 145 -43.49 22.83 -12.22
N ILE A 146 -42.23 22.83 -11.80
CA ILE A 146 -41.74 23.77 -10.79
C ILE A 146 -41.64 25.18 -11.40
N ALA A 147 -41.23 25.28 -12.67
CA ALA A 147 -41.17 26.53 -13.42
C ALA A 147 -42.55 27.17 -13.67
N GLU A 148 -43.62 26.38 -13.66
CA GLU A 148 -45.00 26.86 -13.80
C GLU A 148 -45.56 27.53 -12.51
N LEU A 149 -44.89 27.36 -11.36
CA LEU A 149 -45.36 27.91 -10.07
C LEU A 149 -45.07 29.41 -9.97
N ASP A 150 -46.02 30.16 -9.42
CA ASP A 150 -45.75 31.54 -9.00
C ASP A 150 -44.93 31.61 -7.70
N GLU A 151 -44.51 32.80 -7.29
CA GLU A 151 -43.61 32.99 -6.13
C GLU A 151 -44.26 32.49 -4.81
N ASP A 152 -45.57 32.71 -4.63
CA ASP A 152 -46.32 32.29 -3.44
C ASP A 152 -46.49 30.75 -3.41
N GLU A 153 -46.75 30.14 -4.57
CA GLU A 153 -46.88 28.69 -4.73
C GLU A 153 -45.54 27.97 -4.51
N LEU A 154 -44.44 28.53 -5.01
CA LEU A 154 -43.09 28.00 -4.81
C LEU A 154 -42.67 28.12 -3.34
N GLU A 155 -42.96 29.25 -2.69
CA GLU A 155 -42.74 29.42 -1.24
C GLU A 155 -43.49 28.36 -0.45
N ALA A 156 -44.78 28.16 -0.72
CA ALA A 156 -45.58 27.15 -0.03
C ALA A 156 -45.03 25.73 -0.24
N ALA A 157 -44.54 25.40 -1.44
CA ALA A 157 -43.94 24.11 -1.74
C ALA A 157 -42.61 23.91 -1.00
N LEU A 158 -41.73 24.92 -0.96
CA LEU A 158 -40.47 24.88 -0.22
C LEU A 158 -40.70 24.77 1.29
N LEU A 159 -41.64 25.53 1.84
CA LEU A 159 -42.03 25.45 3.25
C LEU A 159 -42.53 24.05 3.61
N LYS A 160 -43.24 23.38 2.72
CA LYS A 160 -43.70 22.00 2.90
C LYS A 160 -42.56 20.98 2.74
N ALA A 161 -41.57 21.26 1.90
CA ALA A 161 -40.37 20.46 1.73
C ALA A 161 -39.42 20.55 2.95
N THR A 162 -39.55 21.60 3.78
CA THR A 162 -38.80 21.82 5.02
C THR A 162 -39.65 21.56 6.27
N ASN A 163 -39.26 20.65 7.17
CA ASN A 163 -39.92 20.52 8.48
C ASN A 163 -39.57 21.65 9.49
N ARG A 164 -38.97 22.76 9.03
CA ARG A 164 -38.51 23.91 9.83
C ARG A 164 -38.65 25.21 9.03
N PRO A 165 -38.93 26.36 9.67
CA PRO A 165 -38.95 27.65 8.97
C PRO A 165 -37.51 28.13 8.75
N SER A 166 -36.91 27.89 7.59
CA SER A 166 -35.49 28.27 7.41
C SER A 166 -35.02 28.69 6.01
N ILE A 167 -35.90 28.95 5.04
CA ILE A 167 -35.53 29.64 3.79
C ILE A 167 -36.09 31.06 3.80
N SER A 168 -35.23 32.05 3.54
CA SER A 168 -35.63 33.46 3.46
C SER A 168 -36.21 33.76 2.08
N ASP A 169 -37.14 34.71 1.99
CA ASP A 169 -37.77 35.17 0.73
C ASP A 169 -36.74 35.43 -0.37
N THR A 170 -35.63 36.10 -0.03
CA THR A 170 -34.52 36.38 -0.97
C THR A 170 -33.95 35.12 -1.66
N ARG A 171 -33.93 33.98 -0.95
CA ARG A 171 -33.42 32.70 -1.48
C ARG A 171 -34.48 31.96 -2.28
N ILE A 172 -35.76 32.18 -1.99
CA ILE A 172 -36.90 31.67 -2.79
C ILE A 172 -36.94 32.40 -4.12
N THR A 173 -36.95 33.74 -4.10
CA THR A 173 -36.88 34.57 -5.32
C THR A 173 -35.68 34.22 -6.18
N ARG A 174 -34.54 33.86 -5.55
CA ARG A 174 -33.35 33.43 -6.27
C ARG A 174 -33.54 32.08 -6.98
N LEU A 175 -34.17 31.10 -6.33
CA LEU A 175 -34.47 29.82 -6.98
C LEU A 175 -35.39 30.03 -8.18
N GLN A 176 -36.42 30.88 -8.05
CA GLN A 176 -37.30 31.20 -9.16
C GLN A 176 -36.54 31.83 -10.34
N LYS A 177 -35.72 32.85 -10.05
CA LYS A 177 -34.85 33.47 -11.08
C LYS A 177 -33.87 32.49 -11.70
N LEU A 178 -33.34 31.54 -10.93
CA LEU A 178 -32.47 30.49 -11.47
C LEU A 178 -33.23 29.66 -12.50
N VAL A 179 -34.44 29.20 -12.16
CA VAL A 179 -35.27 28.40 -13.08
C VAL A 179 -35.60 29.20 -14.34
N ASP A 180 -35.94 30.49 -14.22
CA ASP A 180 -36.19 31.37 -15.37
C ASP A 180 -34.96 31.52 -16.27
N VAL A 181 -33.79 31.79 -15.67
CA VAL A 181 -32.53 31.96 -16.43
C VAL A 181 -32.14 30.67 -17.14
N VAL A 182 -32.32 29.51 -16.49
CA VAL A 182 -32.06 28.22 -17.12
C VAL A 182 -33.02 28.00 -18.29
N ALA A 183 -34.33 28.25 -18.10
CA ALA A 183 -35.35 28.11 -19.14
C ALA A 183 -35.08 28.97 -20.39
N ASP A 184 -34.48 30.14 -20.22
CA ASP A 184 -34.20 31.10 -21.28
C ASP A 184 -32.80 30.95 -21.92
N ASP A 185 -31.91 30.10 -21.39
CA ASP A 185 -30.54 29.95 -21.89
C ASP A 185 -30.44 29.03 -23.12
N ASP A 186 -29.81 29.54 -24.19
CA ASP A 186 -29.67 28.84 -25.48
C ASP A 186 -28.87 27.52 -25.42
N HIS A 187 -28.13 27.25 -24.35
CA HIS A 187 -27.34 26.02 -24.16
C HIS A 187 -28.07 24.94 -23.36
N THR A 188 -29.25 25.24 -22.84
CA THR A 188 -30.09 24.31 -22.08
C THR A 188 -31.15 23.68 -22.99
N ASP A 189 -31.79 22.61 -22.54
CA ASP A 189 -32.97 22.03 -23.22
C ASP A 189 -34.29 22.59 -22.66
N GLY A 190 -34.26 23.84 -22.20
CA GLY A 190 -35.32 24.48 -21.43
C GLY A 190 -34.96 24.44 -19.96
N VAL A 191 -35.56 23.56 -19.18
CA VAL A 191 -35.44 23.57 -17.71
C VAL A 191 -34.43 22.56 -17.15
N THR A 192 -33.48 22.07 -17.95
CA THR A 192 -32.41 21.16 -17.47
C THR A 192 -31.02 21.63 -17.88
N LEU A 193 -30.02 21.24 -17.09
CA LEU A 193 -28.62 21.58 -17.35
C LEU A 193 -27.85 20.46 -18.06
N ARG A 194 -28.54 19.44 -18.58
CA ARG A 194 -27.91 18.25 -19.18
C ARG A 194 -27.07 18.57 -20.43
N GLY A 195 -27.43 19.63 -21.15
CA GLY A 195 -26.75 20.07 -22.39
C GLY A 195 -25.37 20.71 -22.18
N LEU A 196 -25.06 21.17 -20.97
CA LEU A 196 -23.87 22.00 -20.71
C LEU A 196 -22.54 21.23 -20.69
N GLY A 197 -22.58 19.90 -20.67
CA GLY A 197 -21.38 19.06 -20.49
C GLY A 197 -20.32 19.15 -21.60
N GLY A 198 -20.64 19.75 -22.75
CA GLY A 198 -19.73 19.89 -23.91
C GLY A 198 -18.89 21.17 -23.95
N LEU A 199 -19.10 22.11 -23.02
CA LEU A 199 -18.37 23.38 -22.97
C LEU A 199 -16.92 23.22 -22.48
N ARG A 200 -16.04 24.15 -22.89
CA ARG A 200 -14.71 24.29 -22.27
C ARG A 200 -14.88 24.67 -20.80
N TYR A 201 -14.00 24.19 -19.93
CA TYR A 201 -14.14 24.37 -18.47
C TYR A 201 -14.22 25.82 -18.03
N SER A 202 -13.39 26.72 -18.56
CA SER A 202 -13.48 28.14 -18.20
C SER A 202 -14.78 28.79 -18.66
N SER A 203 -15.20 28.54 -19.91
CA SER A 203 -16.50 29.02 -20.40
C SER A 203 -17.68 28.42 -19.63
N PHE A 204 -17.55 27.17 -19.15
CA PHE A 204 -18.55 26.52 -18.34
C PHE A 204 -18.63 27.14 -16.93
N ALA A 205 -17.48 27.39 -16.30
CA ALA A 205 -17.42 28.06 -15.01
C ALA A 205 -17.98 29.49 -15.08
N ASP A 206 -17.64 30.23 -16.14
CA ASP A 206 -18.16 31.58 -16.36
C ASP A 206 -19.70 31.58 -16.55
N LEU A 207 -20.24 30.65 -17.35
CA LEU A 207 -21.68 30.48 -17.53
C LEU A 207 -22.40 30.17 -16.20
N LEU A 208 -21.88 29.20 -15.43
CA LEU A 208 -22.45 28.86 -14.13
C LEU A 208 -22.42 30.05 -13.15
N ALA A 209 -21.39 30.88 -13.22
CA ALA A 209 -21.27 32.08 -12.37
C ALA A 209 -22.23 33.22 -12.76
N GLU A 210 -22.87 33.16 -13.93
CA GLU A 210 -23.95 34.09 -14.30
C GLU A 210 -25.27 33.75 -13.61
N PHE A 211 -25.42 32.52 -13.10
CA PHE A 211 -26.64 32.08 -12.45
C PHE A 211 -26.84 32.72 -11.06
N PRO A 212 -28.09 33.08 -10.69
CA PRO A 212 -28.38 33.74 -9.42
C PRO A 212 -27.89 32.96 -8.18
N GLY A 213 -26.98 33.60 -7.42
CA GLY A 213 -26.43 33.04 -6.16
C GLY A 213 -25.29 32.04 -6.33
N ILE A 214 -24.69 31.99 -7.51
CA ILE A 214 -23.52 31.18 -7.81
C ILE A 214 -22.32 32.12 -8.00
N SER A 215 -21.29 31.96 -7.17
CA SER A 215 -20.01 32.66 -7.37
C SER A 215 -19.11 31.91 -8.35
N LYS A 216 -18.04 32.56 -8.83
CA LYS A 216 -17.02 31.89 -9.65
C LYS A 216 -16.39 30.69 -8.93
N SER A 217 -16.20 30.76 -7.61
CA SER A 217 -15.71 29.63 -6.81
C SER A 217 -16.74 28.51 -6.70
N ASP A 218 -18.03 28.84 -6.58
CA ASP A 218 -19.11 27.84 -6.61
C ASP A 218 -19.18 27.11 -7.94
N ALA A 219 -18.97 27.82 -9.06
CA ALA A 219 -18.99 27.21 -10.38
C ALA A 219 -18.01 26.04 -10.52
N TRP A 220 -16.78 26.18 -10.02
CA TRP A 220 -15.78 25.09 -10.00
C TRP A 220 -16.19 23.91 -9.15
N TRP A 221 -16.76 24.16 -7.97
CA TRP A 221 -17.32 23.10 -7.14
C TRP A 221 -18.49 22.39 -7.82
N LEU A 222 -19.42 23.13 -8.43
CA LEU A 222 -20.57 22.58 -9.15
C LEU A 222 -20.13 21.72 -10.33
N MET A 223 -19.10 22.12 -11.07
CA MET A 223 -18.52 21.29 -12.12
C MET A 223 -18.07 19.93 -11.57
N LEU A 224 -17.45 19.88 -10.39
CA LEU A 224 -17.04 18.64 -9.74
C LEU A 224 -18.23 17.82 -9.18
N VAL A 225 -19.20 18.47 -8.53
CA VAL A 225 -20.24 17.80 -7.75
C VAL A 225 -21.57 17.57 -8.47
N ALA A 226 -21.90 18.39 -9.47
CA ALA A 226 -23.15 18.34 -10.22
C ALA A 226 -22.94 17.78 -11.63
N PHE A 227 -21.77 18.00 -12.22
CA PHE A 227 -21.46 17.64 -13.61
C PHE A 227 -20.36 16.59 -13.75
N ASP A 228 -19.82 16.10 -12.63
CA ASP A 228 -18.76 15.08 -12.56
C ASP A 228 -17.53 15.40 -13.41
N LYS A 229 -17.20 16.69 -13.54
CA LYS A 229 -15.99 17.13 -14.21
C LYS A 229 -14.81 16.96 -13.26
N PRO A 230 -13.69 16.37 -13.73
CA PRO A 230 -12.48 16.21 -12.93
C PRO A 230 -11.75 17.56 -12.84
N VAL A 231 -12.31 18.49 -12.06
CA VAL A 231 -11.75 19.83 -11.84
C VAL A 231 -11.41 20.04 -10.39
N TRP A 232 -10.36 20.81 -10.12
CA TRP A 232 -9.99 21.17 -8.76
C TRP A 232 -10.89 22.30 -8.24
N PRO A 233 -11.62 22.10 -7.14
CA PRO A 233 -12.46 23.15 -6.59
C PRO A 233 -11.63 24.34 -6.12
N SER A 234 -12.24 25.52 -6.11
CA SER A 234 -11.60 26.74 -5.64
C SER A 234 -11.66 26.83 -4.11
N ASP A 235 -10.64 26.32 -3.44
CA ASP A 235 -10.50 26.37 -1.98
C ASP A 235 -9.01 26.29 -1.54
N PRO A 236 -8.52 27.21 -0.67
CA PRO A 236 -7.12 27.23 -0.25
C PRO A 236 -6.62 25.95 0.45
N PHE A 237 -7.50 25.23 1.15
CA PHE A 237 -7.12 23.96 1.79
C PHE A 237 -6.86 22.87 0.76
N VAL A 238 -7.61 22.88 -0.35
CA VAL A 238 -7.43 21.91 -1.45
C VAL A 238 -6.10 22.17 -2.14
N ASP A 239 -5.82 23.43 -2.45
CA ASP A 239 -4.55 23.86 -3.04
C ASP A 239 -3.36 23.50 -2.14
N GLY A 240 -3.47 23.74 -0.83
CA GLY A 240 -2.43 23.36 0.13
C GLY A 240 -2.20 21.84 0.19
N LEU A 241 -3.26 21.02 0.22
CA LEU A 241 -3.12 19.56 0.27
C LEU A 241 -2.49 19.02 -1.02
N LEU A 242 -2.82 19.60 -2.18
CA LEU A 242 -2.15 19.27 -3.44
C LEU A 242 -0.65 19.56 -3.38
N CYS A 243 -0.24 20.65 -2.71
CA CYS A 243 1.18 20.91 -2.45
C CYS A 243 1.80 19.89 -1.49
N SER A 244 1.13 19.56 -0.39
CA SER A 244 1.63 18.56 0.56
C SER A 244 1.77 17.17 -0.06
N LEU A 245 0.90 16.81 -1.00
CA LEU A 245 0.98 15.58 -1.80
C LEU A 245 2.07 15.62 -2.90
N GLY A 246 2.75 16.76 -3.09
CA GLY A 246 3.69 16.94 -4.20
C GLY A 246 3.05 16.93 -5.58
N LEU A 247 1.74 17.20 -5.68
CA LEU A 247 1.01 17.31 -6.95
C LEU A 247 1.09 18.73 -7.54
N LEU A 248 1.35 19.72 -6.69
CA LEU A 248 1.46 21.13 -7.04
C LEU A 248 2.71 21.73 -6.37
N SER A 249 3.50 22.52 -7.08
CA SER A 249 4.65 23.18 -6.46
C SER A 249 4.21 24.41 -5.63
N PRO A 250 4.93 24.77 -4.56
CA PRO A 250 4.64 25.97 -3.78
C PRO A 250 4.60 27.27 -4.60
N ASP A 251 5.47 27.40 -5.61
CA ASP A 251 5.56 28.59 -6.48
C ASP A 251 4.33 28.76 -7.38
N GLU A 252 3.58 27.68 -7.59
CA GLU A 252 2.34 27.65 -8.35
C GLU A 252 1.12 28.03 -7.51
N LEU A 253 1.23 28.24 -6.19
CA LEU A 253 0.14 28.73 -5.34
C LEU A 253 -0.13 30.22 -5.61
N ARG A 254 -0.76 30.50 -6.74
CA ARG A 254 -1.28 31.83 -7.11
C ARG A 254 -2.79 31.76 -7.28
N ASP A 255 -3.50 32.76 -6.75
CA ASP A 255 -4.93 32.91 -7.01
C ASP A 255 -5.14 33.68 -8.33
N ASP A 256 -4.74 33.06 -9.45
CA ASP A 256 -5.04 33.60 -10.77
C ASP A 256 -5.78 32.58 -11.66
N THR A 257 -6.66 33.10 -12.52
CA THR A 257 -7.53 32.26 -13.38
C THR A 257 -6.71 31.44 -14.38
N GLU A 258 -5.55 31.94 -14.81
CA GLU A 258 -4.67 31.25 -15.76
C GLU A 258 -4.02 29.99 -15.15
N ARG A 259 -3.66 30.01 -13.86
CA ARG A 259 -3.17 28.83 -13.14
C ARG A 259 -4.19 27.70 -13.16
N ARG A 260 -5.46 27.99 -12.88
CA ARG A 260 -6.52 26.98 -12.91
C ARG A 260 -6.64 26.36 -14.30
N GLU A 261 -6.66 27.18 -15.35
CA GLU A 261 -6.67 26.67 -16.73
C GLU A 261 -5.44 25.80 -17.05
N ARG A 262 -4.23 26.17 -16.59
CA ARG A 262 -3.01 25.37 -16.76
C ARG A 262 -3.03 24.06 -15.98
N LEU A 263 -3.43 24.05 -14.71
CA LEU A 263 -3.51 22.84 -13.90
C LEU A 263 -4.50 21.83 -14.50
N GLU A 264 -5.60 22.33 -15.05
CA GLU A 264 -6.57 21.51 -15.76
C GLU A 264 -6.00 20.92 -17.06
N GLU A 265 -5.09 21.63 -17.77
CA GLU A 265 -4.41 21.11 -18.96
C GLU A 265 -3.26 20.13 -18.64
N GLU A 266 -2.53 20.35 -17.55
CA GLU A 266 -1.36 19.56 -17.15
C GLU A 266 -1.76 18.24 -16.44
N LEU A 267 -2.79 18.29 -15.60
CA LEU A 267 -3.37 17.12 -14.91
C LEU A 267 -4.49 16.44 -15.73
N ALA A 268 -4.81 16.98 -16.92
CA ALA A 268 -5.84 16.51 -17.87
C ALA A 268 -5.76 15.01 -18.21
N ARG A 269 -4.59 14.38 -18.05
CA ARG A 269 -4.37 12.97 -18.45
C ARG A 269 -5.00 11.94 -17.52
N ARG A 270 -5.51 12.34 -16.34
CA ARG A 270 -5.98 11.38 -15.32
C ARG A 270 -7.37 11.69 -14.78
N GLN A 271 -8.27 12.14 -15.65
CA GLN A 271 -9.70 12.42 -15.44
C GLN A 271 -10.42 11.48 -14.44
N ILE A 272 -10.16 11.62 -13.14
CA ILE A 272 -10.74 10.79 -12.08
C ILE A 272 -11.44 11.76 -11.12
N PRO A 273 -12.72 12.10 -11.36
CA PRO A 273 -13.51 12.94 -10.45
C PRO A 273 -13.48 12.45 -9.00
N GLN A 274 -13.30 11.13 -8.78
CA GLN A 274 -13.18 10.54 -7.45
C GLN A 274 -11.96 11.06 -6.68
N LEU A 275 -10.80 11.23 -7.33
CA LEU A 275 -9.62 11.80 -6.69
C LEU A 275 -9.93 13.22 -6.22
N HIS A 276 -10.50 14.03 -7.11
CA HIS A 276 -10.77 15.43 -6.86
C HIS A 276 -11.73 15.60 -5.67
N ARG A 277 -12.75 14.74 -5.56
CA ARG A 277 -13.66 14.71 -4.39
C ARG A 277 -13.01 14.18 -3.13
N ALA A 278 -12.22 13.11 -3.22
CA ALA A 278 -11.56 12.53 -2.05
C ALA A 278 -10.57 13.53 -1.45
N VAL A 279 -9.73 14.14 -2.29
CA VAL A 279 -8.78 15.19 -1.88
C VAL A 279 -9.53 16.43 -1.36
N ALA A 280 -10.55 16.92 -2.07
CA ALA A 280 -11.31 18.08 -1.60
C ALA A 280 -12.07 17.81 -0.29
N GLY A 281 -12.60 16.59 -0.15
CA GLY A 281 -13.22 16.06 1.06
C GLY A 281 -12.27 16.11 2.25
N HIS A 282 -11.07 15.56 2.06
CA HIS A 282 -10.04 15.51 3.09
C HIS A 282 -9.55 16.91 3.41
N ALA A 283 -9.13 17.69 2.41
CA ALA A 283 -8.58 19.03 2.58
C ALA A 283 -9.48 19.93 3.45
N VAL A 284 -10.78 19.97 3.18
CA VAL A 284 -11.74 20.82 3.90
C VAL A 284 -12.01 20.34 5.34
N LYS A 285 -11.84 19.05 5.62
CA LYS A 285 -12.17 18.44 6.93
C LYS A 285 -10.95 18.15 7.79
N GLY A 286 -9.94 17.52 7.21
CA GLY A 286 -8.67 17.12 7.82
C GLY A 286 -7.54 18.15 7.65
N GLY A 287 -7.69 19.15 6.77
CA GLY A 287 -6.66 20.16 6.52
C GLY A 287 -5.60 19.72 5.49
N ILE A 288 -4.42 20.34 5.55
CA ILE A 288 -3.40 20.26 4.49
C ILE A 288 -2.27 19.27 4.81
N ASP A 289 -1.85 19.21 6.06
CA ASP A 289 -0.63 18.51 6.49
C ASP A 289 -0.84 17.82 7.84
N SER A 290 -2.09 17.72 8.28
CA SER A 290 -2.42 17.91 9.69
C SER A 290 -3.61 17.10 10.18
N CYS A 291 -3.50 15.77 10.13
CA CYS A 291 -3.98 14.99 11.27
C CYS A 291 -2.87 14.52 12.24
N GLY A 292 -1.61 14.92 11.98
CA GLY A 292 -0.44 14.61 12.81
C GLY A 292 0.32 13.38 12.33
N ASP A 293 1.26 12.88 13.13
CA ASP A 293 2.00 11.63 12.84
C ASP A 293 1.11 10.38 12.91
N ASP A 294 -0.15 10.54 13.33
CA ASP A 294 -1.15 9.46 13.41
C ASP A 294 -2.08 9.42 12.19
N CYS A 295 -1.82 10.25 11.17
CA CYS A 295 -2.66 10.40 9.98
C CYS A 295 -2.39 9.32 8.93
N GLU A 296 -3.43 8.70 8.37
CA GLU A 296 -3.26 7.54 7.47
C GLU A 296 -2.70 7.95 6.10
N ILE A 297 -3.06 9.15 5.63
CA ILE A 297 -2.56 9.67 4.36
C ILE A 297 -1.10 10.11 4.41
N GLN A 298 -0.49 10.20 5.61
CA GLN A 298 0.85 10.79 5.78
C GLN A 298 1.91 10.12 4.91
N LYS A 299 1.79 8.80 4.67
CA LYS A 299 2.75 8.04 3.85
C LYS A 299 2.78 8.53 2.40
N PHE A 300 1.70 9.16 1.95
CA PHE A 300 1.57 9.76 0.61
C PHE A 300 1.94 11.24 0.57
N LEU A 301 2.26 11.87 1.70
CA LEU A 301 2.63 13.28 1.72
C LEU A 301 4.13 13.45 1.44
N LEU A 302 4.46 14.36 0.51
CA LEU A 302 5.82 14.84 0.29
C LEU A 302 6.34 15.57 1.54
N THR A 303 5.49 16.32 2.24
CA THR A 303 5.87 17.00 3.50
C THR A 303 6.36 16.01 4.56
N HIS A 304 5.65 14.89 4.74
CA HIS A 304 6.06 13.82 5.65
C HIS A 304 7.41 13.24 5.23
N ARG A 305 7.57 12.90 3.95
CA ARG A 305 8.85 12.42 3.39
C ARG A 305 10.01 13.36 3.67
N LEU A 306 9.87 14.64 3.33
CA LEU A 306 10.93 15.64 3.53
C LEU A 306 11.27 15.85 5.01
N ARG A 307 10.28 15.74 5.91
CA ARG A 307 10.54 15.77 7.36
C ARG A 307 11.36 14.58 7.83
N ARG A 308 11.05 13.38 7.34
CA ARG A 308 11.77 12.15 7.68
C ARG A 308 13.20 12.18 7.15
N GLN A 309 13.43 12.64 5.92
CA GLN A 309 14.76 12.80 5.31
C GLN A 309 15.65 13.83 6.02
N LYS A 310 15.06 14.83 6.69
CA LYS A 310 15.80 15.83 7.47
C LYS A 310 16.25 15.31 8.84
N GLN A 311 15.75 14.17 9.31
CA GLN A 311 16.19 13.60 10.57
C GLN A 311 17.61 13.04 10.40
N GLU A 312 18.58 13.60 11.14
CA GLU A 312 19.94 13.07 11.11
C GLU A 312 19.95 11.65 11.69
N ASN A 313 20.42 10.69 10.89
CA ASN A 313 20.71 9.34 11.36
C ASN A 313 22.24 9.11 11.35
N SER A 314 22.82 8.98 12.54
CA SER A 314 24.24 8.70 12.75
C SER A 314 24.55 7.19 12.83
N GLY A 315 23.55 6.33 12.60
CA GLY A 315 23.71 4.89 12.67
C GLY A 315 24.58 4.32 11.54
N PRO A 316 24.90 3.01 11.64
CA PRO A 316 25.66 2.31 10.62
C PRO A 316 24.93 2.26 9.28
N ILE A 317 25.68 2.04 8.21
CA ILE A 317 25.20 2.21 6.84
C ILE A 317 25.03 0.86 6.17
N VAL A 318 23.89 0.66 5.53
CA VAL A 318 23.58 -0.52 4.73
C VAL A 318 23.24 -0.16 3.29
N VAL A 319 23.69 -0.98 2.35
CA VAL A 319 23.25 -0.99 0.96
C VAL A 319 22.51 -2.31 0.71
N ASP A 320 21.28 -2.22 0.18
CA ASP A 320 20.40 -3.37 -0.05
C ASP A 320 20.26 -3.68 -1.55
N LEU A 321 20.93 -4.74 -1.99
CA LEU A 321 20.89 -5.21 -3.38
C LEU A 321 19.83 -6.30 -3.54
N PHE A 322 19.05 -6.25 -4.63
CA PHE A 322 17.89 -7.14 -4.81
C PHE A 322 16.87 -6.98 -3.68
N SER A 323 16.66 -5.73 -3.30
CA SER A 323 15.95 -5.30 -2.09
C SER A 323 14.47 -5.73 -2.03
N GLY A 324 13.87 -6.07 -3.16
CA GLY A 324 12.46 -6.37 -3.28
C GLY A 324 11.61 -5.24 -2.67
N ALA A 325 10.68 -5.63 -1.80
CA ALA A 325 9.80 -4.69 -1.12
C ALA A 325 10.38 -4.14 0.19
N GLY A 326 11.66 -4.41 0.51
CA GLY A 326 12.34 -3.85 1.69
C GLY A 326 12.22 -4.66 2.98
N GLY A 327 11.83 -5.94 2.93
CA GLY A 327 11.64 -6.77 4.14
C GLY A 327 12.90 -6.90 5.00
N LEU A 328 14.05 -7.18 4.38
CA LEU A 328 15.33 -7.25 5.08
C LEU A 328 15.73 -5.88 5.66
N SER A 329 15.71 -4.85 4.82
CA SER A 329 16.03 -3.47 5.19
C SER A 329 15.15 -2.90 6.30
N LEU A 330 13.87 -3.25 6.37
CA LEU A 330 13.00 -2.81 7.45
C LEU A 330 13.54 -3.24 8.83
N GLY A 331 14.16 -4.42 8.91
CA GLY A 331 14.83 -4.88 10.12
C GLY A 331 16.06 -4.03 10.49
N PHE A 332 16.83 -3.60 9.49
CA PHE A 332 17.96 -2.67 9.68
C PHE A 332 17.49 -1.29 10.13
N VAL A 333 16.49 -0.71 9.47
CA VAL A 333 15.93 0.61 9.81
C VAL A 333 15.38 0.62 11.24
N ARG A 334 14.75 -0.47 11.70
CA ARG A 334 14.28 -0.63 13.08
C ARG A 334 15.41 -0.73 14.14
N ASN A 335 16.66 -0.89 13.73
CA ASN A 335 17.86 -0.83 14.57
C ASN A 335 18.66 0.48 14.36
N ASP A 336 18.00 1.53 13.90
CA ASP A 336 18.60 2.84 13.61
C ASP A 336 19.69 2.81 12.53
N TRP A 337 19.74 1.78 11.67
CA TRP A 337 20.64 1.80 10.51
C TRP A 337 20.13 2.75 9.42
N THR A 338 21.06 3.32 8.66
CA THR A 338 20.75 4.13 7.49
C THR A 338 20.89 3.29 6.23
N VAL A 339 19.81 3.15 5.47
CA VAL A 339 19.88 2.59 4.12
C VAL A 339 20.32 3.70 3.16
N GLU A 340 21.51 3.55 2.60
CA GLU A 340 22.10 4.55 1.70
C GLU A 340 21.69 4.33 0.25
N LEU A 341 21.45 3.08 -0.13
CA LEU A 341 21.02 2.71 -1.48
C LEU A 341 20.25 1.39 -1.41
N ALA A 342 19.13 1.31 -2.14
CA ALA A 342 18.41 0.07 -2.39
C ALA A 342 18.15 -0.09 -3.90
N ILE A 343 18.28 -1.30 -4.44
CA ILE A 343 18.01 -1.58 -5.86
C ILE A 343 17.18 -2.84 -6.04
N ASP A 344 16.18 -2.78 -6.92
CA ASP A 344 15.43 -3.93 -7.43
C ASP A 344 14.89 -3.63 -8.84
N ASN A 345 14.59 -4.65 -9.63
CA ASN A 345 14.05 -4.44 -10.99
C ASN A 345 12.50 -4.48 -11.06
N ASP A 346 11.82 -4.86 -9.98
CA ASP A 346 10.35 -4.80 -9.87
C ASP A 346 9.91 -3.41 -9.38
N ARG A 347 9.27 -2.67 -10.29
CA ARG A 347 8.73 -1.34 -9.99
C ARG A 347 7.70 -1.34 -8.86
N HIS A 348 6.88 -2.39 -8.74
CA HIS A 348 5.90 -2.46 -7.66
C HIS A 348 6.59 -2.65 -6.31
N ALA A 349 7.68 -3.42 -6.27
CA ALA A 349 8.46 -3.64 -5.07
C ALA A 349 9.21 -2.37 -4.64
N THR A 350 9.90 -1.69 -5.57
CA THR A 350 10.59 -0.42 -5.29
C THR A 350 9.63 0.72 -4.92
N ASP A 351 8.42 0.75 -5.48
CA ASP A 351 7.39 1.71 -5.05
C ASP A 351 6.85 1.40 -3.65
N THR A 352 6.62 0.13 -3.32
CA THR A 352 6.32 -0.28 -1.94
C THR A 352 7.44 0.11 -1.00
N TYR A 353 8.69 -0.11 -1.39
CA TYR A 353 9.86 0.30 -0.61
C TYR A 353 9.81 1.81 -0.38
N ARG A 354 9.68 2.63 -1.43
CA ARG A 354 9.56 4.09 -1.32
C ARG A 354 8.48 4.47 -0.32
N LEU A 355 7.26 3.98 -0.47
CA LEU A 355 6.13 4.36 0.39
C LEU A 355 6.41 4.15 1.88
N ASN A 356 7.04 3.03 2.23
CA ASN A 356 7.26 2.64 3.62
C ASN A 356 8.57 3.15 4.22
N HIS A 357 9.48 3.66 3.39
CA HIS A 357 10.76 4.24 3.79
C HIS A 357 10.85 5.73 3.38
N PRO A 358 10.04 6.60 4.00
CA PRO A 358 10.05 8.04 3.74
C PRO A 358 11.39 8.71 4.09
N GLU A 359 12.18 8.13 4.97
CA GLU A 359 13.52 8.61 5.34
C GLU A 359 14.55 8.51 4.21
N ILE A 360 14.29 7.70 3.18
CA ILE A 360 15.20 7.51 2.05
C ILE A 360 14.73 8.39 0.87
N PRO A 361 15.62 9.19 0.25
CA PRO A 361 15.33 9.90 -1.00
C PRO A 361 14.88 8.96 -2.12
N HIS A 362 13.93 9.39 -2.96
CA HIS A 362 13.41 8.56 -4.05
C HIS A 362 14.50 8.09 -5.02
N GLU A 363 15.53 8.91 -5.23
CA GLU A 363 16.66 8.62 -6.12
C GLU A 363 17.61 7.53 -5.58
N LYS A 364 17.62 7.30 -4.27
CA LYS A 364 18.42 6.25 -3.61
C LYS A 364 17.72 4.89 -3.60
N ILE A 365 16.45 4.84 -3.96
CA ILE A 365 15.71 3.59 -4.22
C ILE A 365 15.63 3.42 -5.74
N VAL A 366 16.49 2.58 -6.31
CA VAL A 366 16.68 2.46 -7.76
C VAL A 366 15.83 1.32 -8.31
N CYS A 367 15.06 1.61 -9.36
CA CYS A 367 14.26 0.63 -10.09
C CYS A 367 14.94 0.30 -11.42
N GLY A 368 15.77 -0.74 -11.45
CA GLY A 368 16.58 -1.09 -12.62
C GLY A 368 17.20 -2.48 -12.54
N ASP A 369 17.73 -2.95 -13.67
CA ASP A 369 18.56 -4.16 -13.70
C ASP A 369 19.94 -3.81 -13.15
N ILE A 370 20.38 -4.49 -12.09
CA ILE A 370 21.64 -4.20 -11.41
C ILE A 370 22.85 -4.21 -12.36
N ARG A 371 22.83 -5.06 -13.40
CA ARG A 371 23.91 -5.13 -14.41
C ARG A 371 24.09 -3.80 -15.12
N THR A 372 22.98 -3.26 -15.61
CA THR A 372 22.96 -1.98 -16.33
C THR A 372 23.22 -0.81 -15.37
N GLU A 373 22.61 -0.81 -14.19
CA GLU A 373 22.79 0.29 -13.24
C GLU A 373 24.25 0.36 -12.73
N LEU A 374 24.92 -0.77 -12.49
CA LEU A 374 26.35 -0.80 -12.12
C LEU A 374 27.27 -0.24 -13.21
N GLU A 375 26.94 -0.47 -14.50
CA GLU A 375 27.64 0.13 -15.64
C GLU A 375 27.40 1.65 -15.73
N GLU A 376 26.18 2.09 -15.39
CA GLU A 376 25.76 3.50 -15.38
C GLU A 376 26.15 4.26 -14.11
N GLY A 377 27.01 3.69 -13.26
CA GLY A 377 27.54 4.37 -12.09
C GLY A 377 26.61 4.36 -10.88
N LEU A 378 25.78 3.33 -10.70
CA LEU A 378 24.92 3.16 -9.52
C LEU A 378 25.63 3.45 -8.19
N LEU A 379 26.86 2.94 -8.06
CA LEU A 379 27.64 3.06 -6.83
C LEU A 379 28.16 4.50 -6.58
N GLU A 380 28.20 5.34 -7.61
CA GLU A 380 28.57 6.76 -7.48
C GLU A 380 27.47 7.56 -6.77
N ARG A 381 26.27 6.99 -6.64
CA ARG A 381 25.15 7.57 -5.88
C ARG A 381 25.26 7.35 -4.38
N ILE A 382 26.28 6.63 -3.89
CA ILE A 382 26.48 6.36 -2.46
C ILE A 382 27.36 7.47 -1.88
N ASP A 383 26.85 8.23 -0.92
CA ASP A 383 27.59 9.37 -0.35
C ASP A 383 28.51 8.97 0.80
N ARG A 384 28.19 7.85 1.47
CA ARG A 384 28.88 7.36 2.66
C ARG A 384 29.26 5.90 2.48
N GLU A 385 30.48 5.53 2.87
CA GLU A 385 30.97 4.15 2.76
C GLU A 385 30.08 3.18 3.58
N PRO A 386 29.57 2.10 2.98
CA PRO A 386 28.67 1.18 3.66
C PRO A 386 29.41 0.33 4.71
N ASP A 387 28.80 0.16 5.88
CA ASP A 387 29.24 -0.82 6.86
C ASP A 387 28.84 -2.23 6.43
N VAL A 388 27.66 -2.37 5.82
CA VAL A 388 27.11 -3.66 5.37
C VAL A 388 26.57 -3.56 3.94
N ILE A 389 26.81 -4.62 3.16
CA ILE A 389 26.01 -4.91 1.97
C ILE A 389 25.11 -6.10 2.28
N ALA A 390 23.81 -5.89 2.12
CA ALA A 390 22.77 -6.89 2.27
C ALA A 390 22.17 -7.22 0.90
N GLY A 391 21.70 -8.45 0.69
CA GLY A 391 20.92 -8.75 -0.52
C GLY A 391 20.58 -10.22 -0.74
N GLY A 392 19.60 -10.47 -1.59
CA GLY A 392 19.17 -11.82 -1.97
C GLY A 392 19.15 -12.03 -3.48
N PRO A 393 20.33 -12.18 -4.14
CA PRO A 393 20.40 -12.47 -5.57
C PRO A 393 19.49 -13.66 -5.96
N PRO A 394 18.60 -13.51 -6.95
CA PRO A 394 17.54 -14.48 -7.18
C PRO A 394 18.06 -15.78 -7.80
N CYS A 395 18.08 -16.88 -7.04
CA CYS A 395 18.50 -18.20 -7.52
C CYS A 395 17.33 -19.13 -7.90
N GLN A 396 16.38 -18.62 -8.70
CA GLN A 396 15.13 -19.34 -9.03
C GLN A 396 15.35 -20.72 -9.68
N SER A 397 16.46 -20.87 -10.41
CA SER A 397 16.92 -22.09 -11.08
C SER A 397 17.19 -23.25 -10.11
N LEU A 398 17.62 -22.94 -8.88
CA LEU A 398 18.01 -23.90 -7.82
C LEU A 398 16.84 -24.37 -6.94
N SER A 399 15.66 -23.73 -7.04
CA SER A 399 14.48 -24.19 -6.30
C SER A 399 13.95 -25.51 -6.89
N GLN A 400 13.51 -26.46 -6.05
CA GLN A 400 12.98 -27.75 -6.53
C GLN A 400 11.84 -27.59 -7.53
N ALA A 401 10.98 -26.58 -7.33
CA ALA A 401 9.87 -26.27 -8.23
C ALA A 401 10.34 -25.64 -9.54
N GLY A 402 11.30 -24.70 -9.48
CA GLY A 402 11.87 -24.04 -10.66
C GLY A 402 12.66 -24.99 -11.55
N TYR A 403 13.48 -25.85 -10.95
CA TYR A 403 14.25 -26.88 -11.64
C TYR A 403 13.34 -27.88 -12.38
N ARG A 404 12.32 -28.42 -11.70
CA ARG A 404 11.36 -29.37 -12.29
C ARG A 404 10.53 -28.75 -13.42
N ALA A 405 10.12 -27.50 -13.28
CA ALA A 405 9.35 -26.81 -14.32
C ALA A 405 10.15 -26.67 -15.61
N ARG A 406 11.43 -26.29 -15.53
CA ARG A 406 12.27 -26.12 -16.73
C ARG A 406 12.68 -27.44 -17.37
N LEU A 407 13.00 -28.46 -16.59
CA LEU A 407 13.24 -29.82 -17.13
C LEU A 407 12.04 -30.41 -17.87
N ALA A 408 10.82 -30.03 -17.49
CA ALA A 408 9.61 -30.45 -18.17
C ALA A 408 9.44 -29.75 -19.53
N ASP A 409 9.90 -28.51 -19.66
CA ASP A 409 9.82 -27.70 -20.88
C ASP A 409 11.04 -27.90 -21.81
N ASP A 410 12.23 -28.19 -21.27
CA ASP A 410 13.48 -28.39 -21.99
C ASP A 410 14.33 -29.52 -21.37
N SER A 411 14.44 -30.65 -22.08
CA SER A 411 15.21 -31.82 -21.64
C SER A 411 16.73 -31.67 -21.72
N GLU A 412 17.24 -30.63 -22.41
CA GLU A 412 18.68 -30.30 -22.49
C GLU A 412 19.08 -29.16 -21.54
N TYR A 413 18.17 -28.67 -20.67
CA TYR A 413 18.42 -27.57 -19.75
C TYR A 413 19.62 -27.80 -18.81
N ASN A 414 20.60 -26.89 -18.88
CA ASN A 414 21.74 -26.82 -17.97
C ASN A 414 21.55 -25.66 -16.97
N ILE A 415 21.52 -25.97 -15.68
CA ILE A 415 21.33 -24.99 -14.61
C ILE A 415 22.52 -24.01 -14.44
N LEU A 416 23.71 -24.43 -14.89
CA LEU A 416 24.92 -23.61 -14.88
C LEU A 416 24.94 -22.55 -16.00
N GLU A 417 24.05 -22.67 -17.00
CA GLU A 417 23.92 -21.73 -18.12
C GLU A 417 22.67 -20.83 -17.97
N ASP A 418 21.98 -20.87 -16.81
CA ASP A 418 20.86 -19.96 -16.54
C ASP A 418 21.40 -18.61 -16.07
N ASP A 419 21.18 -17.55 -16.86
CA ASP A 419 21.54 -16.16 -16.55
C ASP A 419 21.13 -15.71 -15.13
N ARG A 420 20.09 -16.33 -14.53
CA ARG A 420 19.66 -16.01 -13.15
C ARG A 420 20.60 -16.58 -12.08
N THR A 421 21.29 -17.67 -12.40
CA THR A 421 22.33 -18.24 -11.54
C THR A 421 23.59 -17.37 -11.52
N GLU A 422 23.75 -16.42 -12.45
CA GLU A 422 24.93 -15.53 -12.53
C GLU A 422 24.76 -14.19 -11.78
N LEU A 423 23.54 -13.83 -11.34
CA LEU A 423 23.29 -12.54 -10.68
C LEU A 423 24.02 -12.34 -9.34
N TYR A 424 24.53 -13.40 -8.71
CA TYR A 424 25.42 -13.25 -7.56
C TYR A 424 26.75 -12.58 -7.93
N GLU A 425 27.20 -12.67 -9.19
CA GLU A 425 28.43 -12.02 -9.66
C GLU A 425 28.32 -10.50 -9.57
N GLU A 426 27.12 -9.95 -9.77
CA GLU A 426 26.86 -8.52 -9.60
C GLU A 426 26.87 -8.09 -8.13
N TYR A 427 26.41 -8.98 -7.23
CA TYR A 427 26.57 -8.79 -5.79
C TYR A 427 28.06 -8.76 -5.43
N VAL A 428 28.85 -9.73 -5.90
CA VAL A 428 30.32 -9.77 -5.69
C VAL A 428 31.00 -8.53 -6.26
N THR A 429 30.60 -8.07 -7.44
CA THR A 429 31.14 -6.86 -8.08
C THR A 429 30.87 -5.61 -7.24
N ALA A 430 29.66 -5.48 -6.70
CA ALA A 430 29.35 -4.38 -5.78
C ALA A 430 30.19 -4.45 -4.49
N VAL A 431 30.37 -5.64 -3.92
CA VAL A 431 31.23 -5.87 -2.74
C VAL A 431 32.70 -5.53 -3.03
N GLU A 432 33.21 -5.91 -4.19
CA GLU A 432 34.58 -5.59 -4.62
C GLU A 432 34.81 -4.08 -4.70
N ARG A 433 33.85 -3.33 -5.24
CA ARG A 433 33.97 -1.88 -5.42
C ARG A 433 33.75 -1.09 -4.12
N LEU A 434 32.79 -1.49 -3.29
CA LEU A 434 32.41 -0.76 -2.07
C LEU A 434 33.16 -1.19 -0.81
N ARG A 435 33.69 -2.42 -0.79
CA ARG A 435 34.50 -2.96 0.30
C ARG A 435 33.88 -2.80 1.71
N PRO A 436 32.60 -3.18 1.95
CA PRO A 436 31.95 -3.06 3.26
C PRO A 436 32.67 -3.85 4.37
N LYS A 437 32.33 -3.57 5.63
CA LYS A 437 32.91 -4.29 6.79
C LYS A 437 32.35 -5.70 6.92
N ALA A 438 31.05 -5.85 6.67
CA ALA A 438 30.37 -7.15 6.70
C ALA A 438 29.38 -7.33 5.54
N LEU A 439 29.02 -8.58 5.30
CA LEU A 439 28.16 -9.03 4.21
C LEU A 439 27.03 -9.87 4.77
N VAL A 440 25.83 -9.66 4.22
CA VAL A 440 24.66 -10.50 4.47
C VAL A 440 24.07 -10.91 3.14
N MET A 441 24.03 -12.20 2.86
CA MET A 441 23.32 -12.73 1.69
C MET A 441 22.29 -13.78 2.12
N GLU A 442 21.03 -13.55 1.77
CA GLU A 442 19.93 -14.51 1.98
C GLU A 442 19.63 -15.26 0.67
N ASN A 443 19.33 -16.56 0.78
CA ASN A 443 18.84 -17.31 -0.37
C ASN A 443 18.06 -18.57 0.02
N VAL A 444 17.56 -19.26 -1.00
CA VAL A 444 16.88 -20.56 -0.85
C VAL A 444 17.85 -21.68 -0.49
N GLU A 445 17.37 -22.67 0.29
CA GLU A 445 18.12 -23.88 0.68
C GLU A 445 18.81 -24.59 -0.50
N GLY A 446 18.17 -24.59 -1.68
CA GLY A 446 18.70 -25.20 -2.90
C GLY A 446 20.12 -24.75 -3.29
N MET A 447 20.57 -23.59 -2.81
CA MET A 447 21.92 -23.08 -3.03
C MET A 447 23.01 -23.89 -2.31
N ALA A 448 22.66 -24.57 -1.21
CA ALA A 448 23.54 -25.47 -0.45
C ALA A 448 23.56 -26.89 -1.02
N ASN A 449 22.68 -27.22 -1.97
CA ASN A 449 22.61 -28.55 -2.57
C ASN A 449 23.58 -28.66 -3.75
N GLU A 450 24.08 -29.88 -3.99
CA GLU A 450 24.90 -30.15 -5.16
C GLU A 450 24.07 -30.02 -6.45
N ILE A 451 24.65 -29.37 -7.45
CA ILE A 451 24.04 -29.23 -8.76
C ILE A 451 24.10 -30.58 -9.49
N GLY A 452 22.97 -31.27 -9.59
CA GLY A 452 22.91 -32.59 -10.25
C GLY A 452 23.92 -33.57 -9.63
N ASP A 453 24.74 -34.20 -10.47
CA ASP A 453 25.83 -35.11 -10.04
C ASP A 453 27.22 -34.44 -10.12
N THR A 454 27.29 -33.10 -10.17
CA THR A 454 28.56 -32.38 -10.41
C THR A 454 29.45 -32.25 -9.19
N GLY A 455 28.91 -32.41 -7.97
CA GLY A 455 29.62 -32.17 -6.72
C GLY A 455 29.86 -30.68 -6.39
N VAL A 456 29.27 -29.76 -7.16
CA VAL A 456 29.43 -28.31 -6.98
C VAL A 456 28.20 -27.72 -6.31
N ARG A 457 28.41 -26.88 -5.27
CA ARG A 457 27.36 -26.11 -4.58
C ARG A 457 27.49 -24.64 -4.94
N VAL A 458 26.39 -23.96 -5.24
CA VAL A 458 26.42 -22.53 -5.57
C VAL A 458 26.90 -21.70 -4.38
N ALA A 459 26.55 -22.08 -3.15
CA ALA A 459 27.05 -21.42 -1.94
C ALA A 459 28.59 -21.40 -1.87
N ASP A 460 29.25 -22.49 -2.25
CA ASP A 460 30.71 -22.58 -2.25
C ASP A 460 31.32 -21.66 -3.33
N LEU A 461 30.71 -21.59 -4.52
CA LEU A 461 31.15 -20.67 -5.59
C LEU A 461 31.08 -19.20 -5.14
N VAL A 462 30.01 -18.81 -4.46
CA VAL A 462 29.86 -17.45 -3.94
C VAL A 462 30.92 -17.16 -2.88
N ILE A 463 31.13 -18.07 -1.93
CA ILE A 463 32.16 -17.92 -0.89
C ILE A 463 33.54 -17.82 -1.51
N ASP A 464 33.89 -18.68 -2.46
CA ASP A 464 35.19 -18.66 -3.13
C ASP A 464 35.42 -17.32 -3.87
N ALA A 465 34.38 -16.79 -4.52
CA ALA A 465 34.43 -15.49 -5.19
C ALA A 465 34.66 -14.34 -4.19
N LEU A 466 33.91 -14.31 -3.08
CA LEU A 466 34.04 -13.29 -2.02
C LEU A 466 35.41 -13.34 -1.34
N ASN A 467 35.92 -14.55 -1.05
CA ASN A 467 37.25 -14.76 -0.47
C ASN A 467 38.35 -14.26 -1.44
N SER A 468 38.13 -14.39 -2.74
CA SER A 468 39.10 -14.07 -3.79
C SER A 468 39.17 -12.58 -4.18
N ILE A 469 38.21 -11.74 -3.75
CA ILE A 469 38.21 -10.28 -4.03
C ILE A 469 39.54 -9.63 -3.59
N GLY A 470 40.18 -10.18 -2.57
CA GLY A 470 41.43 -9.68 -1.99
C GLY A 470 42.72 -10.19 -2.62
N ALA A 471 42.74 -10.71 -3.86
CA ALA A 471 43.95 -11.30 -4.44
C ALA A 471 45.19 -10.37 -4.45
N ASP A 472 44.99 -9.04 -4.34
CA ASP A 472 46.03 -8.02 -4.14
C ASP A 472 45.87 -7.21 -2.81
N GLY A 473 45.04 -7.67 -1.85
CA GLY A 473 44.64 -6.98 -0.61
C GLY A 473 44.00 -7.89 0.46
N HIS A 474 42.96 -7.42 1.16
CA HIS A 474 42.16 -8.22 2.11
C HIS A 474 40.95 -8.83 1.38
N GLY A 475 40.61 -10.09 1.61
CA GLY A 475 39.39 -10.73 1.11
C GLY A 475 38.21 -10.54 2.08
N TYR A 476 37.35 -11.54 2.11
CA TYR A 476 36.35 -11.74 3.16
C TYR A 476 36.47 -13.17 3.66
N THR A 477 36.21 -13.35 4.94
CA THR A 477 35.96 -14.67 5.53
C THR A 477 34.45 -14.86 5.55
N CYS A 478 33.95 -15.94 4.97
CA CYS A 478 32.51 -16.16 4.80
C CYS A 478 32.10 -17.58 5.24
N HIS A 479 30.97 -17.68 5.93
CA HIS A 479 30.32 -18.96 6.25
C HIS A 479 28.82 -18.88 6.02
N TYR A 480 28.19 -20.04 5.85
CA TYR A 480 26.75 -20.15 5.76
C TYR A 480 26.13 -21.14 6.74
N ARG A 481 24.86 -20.90 7.05
CA ARG A 481 24.00 -21.82 7.79
C ARG A 481 22.60 -21.85 7.16
N LEU A 482 21.95 -23.00 7.30
CA LEU A 482 20.52 -23.15 7.06
C LEU A 482 19.79 -22.83 8.36
N LEU A 483 18.92 -21.83 8.35
CA LEU A 483 18.19 -21.36 9.52
C LEU A 483 16.68 -21.46 9.24
N ASP A 484 15.92 -22.04 10.17
CA ASP A 484 14.45 -21.96 10.14
C ASP A 484 14.00 -20.70 10.89
N CYS A 485 13.24 -19.84 10.21
CA CYS A 485 12.68 -18.62 10.79
C CYS A 485 11.81 -18.88 12.05
N ALA A 486 11.20 -20.07 12.18
CA ALA A 486 10.42 -20.46 13.36
C ALA A 486 11.23 -20.35 14.66
N ASP A 487 12.50 -20.76 14.63
CA ASP A 487 13.42 -20.72 15.77
C ASP A 487 13.70 -19.27 16.26
N TYR A 488 13.41 -18.27 15.42
CA TYR A 488 13.63 -16.85 15.69
C TYR A 488 12.36 -16.09 16.04
N GLY A 489 11.26 -16.81 16.31
CA GLY A 489 9.96 -16.26 16.69
C GLY A 489 9.15 -15.73 15.51
N ILE A 490 9.50 -16.09 14.29
CA ILE A 490 8.68 -15.79 13.12
C ILE A 490 7.66 -16.94 12.99
N PRO A 491 6.36 -16.66 12.82
CA PRO A 491 5.29 -17.66 12.88
C PRO A 491 5.18 -18.51 11.60
N GLN A 492 6.31 -18.91 11.03
CA GLN A 492 6.35 -19.82 9.89
C GLN A 492 7.62 -20.68 9.90
N HIS A 493 7.50 -21.92 9.46
CA HIS A 493 8.63 -22.76 9.06
C HIS A 493 9.15 -22.29 7.69
N ARG A 494 10.25 -21.56 7.71
CA ARG A 494 10.94 -21.00 6.52
C ARG A 494 12.42 -21.19 6.69
N GLU A 495 12.91 -22.26 6.09
CA GLU A 495 14.34 -22.56 6.01
C GLU A 495 15.00 -21.75 4.90
N ARG A 496 16.05 -21.01 5.24
CA ARG A 496 16.86 -20.20 4.32
C ARG A 496 18.33 -20.34 4.61
N ILE A 497 19.13 -20.28 3.54
CA ILE A 497 20.57 -20.16 3.68
C ILE A 497 20.89 -18.68 3.95
N PHE A 498 21.65 -18.44 4.99
CA PHE A 498 22.24 -17.14 5.27
C PHE A 498 23.75 -17.28 5.15
N ILE A 499 24.35 -16.48 4.28
CA ILE A 499 25.81 -16.33 4.16
C ILE A 499 26.18 -15.04 4.86
N PHE A 500 27.05 -15.14 5.87
CA PHE A 500 27.67 -13.98 6.52
C PHE A 500 29.13 -13.91 6.10
N GLY A 501 29.58 -12.70 5.81
CA GLY A 501 30.98 -12.41 5.51
C GLY A 501 31.51 -11.25 6.34
N VAL A 502 32.77 -11.32 6.76
CA VAL A 502 33.48 -10.23 7.43
C VAL A 502 34.80 -9.97 6.71
N ARG A 503 35.15 -8.72 6.50
CA ARG A 503 36.38 -8.33 5.81
C ARG A 503 37.61 -8.75 6.61
N ASP A 504 38.60 -9.38 5.97
CA ASP A 504 39.70 -10.07 6.68
C ASP A 504 40.52 -9.18 7.63
N ASP A 505 40.65 -7.87 7.35
CA ASP A 505 41.36 -6.92 8.21
C ASP A 505 40.67 -6.72 9.58
N LEU A 506 39.42 -7.11 9.71
CA LEU A 506 38.61 -6.98 10.92
C LEU A 506 38.56 -8.26 11.75
N VAL A 507 38.95 -9.41 11.19
CA VAL A 507 38.80 -10.73 11.82
C VAL A 507 39.98 -11.09 12.75
N GLY A 508 41.16 -10.47 12.55
CA GLY A 508 42.37 -10.77 13.33
C GLY A 508 42.94 -12.16 13.03
N GLU A 509 43.76 -12.74 13.92
CA GLU A 509 44.37 -14.08 13.70
C GLU A 509 43.41 -15.28 13.92
N ASN A 510 42.12 -15.04 14.21
CA ASN A 510 41.12 -16.09 14.53
C ASN A 510 39.95 -16.09 13.53
N ASP A 511 40.22 -16.52 12.29
CA ASP A 511 39.33 -16.41 11.12
C ASP A 511 37.90 -16.94 11.35
N ASP A 512 37.70 -18.13 11.92
CA ASP A 512 36.36 -18.75 12.00
C ASP A 512 35.50 -18.26 13.19
N SER A 513 36.13 -17.71 14.25
CA SER A 513 35.44 -17.53 15.54
C SER A 513 34.38 -16.43 15.57
N ILE A 514 34.57 -15.37 14.77
CA ILE A 514 33.66 -14.21 14.77
C ILE A 514 32.36 -14.55 14.05
N ILE A 515 32.43 -15.30 12.96
CA ILE A 515 31.24 -15.63 12.16
C ILE A 515 30.45 -16.76 12.83
N GLU A 516 31.11 -17.72 13.45
CA GLU A 516 30.41 -18.70 14.31
C GLU A 516 29.72 -17.99 15.49
N ALA A 517 30.39 -17.01 16.11
CA ALA A 517 29.75 -16.20 17.16
C ALA A 517 28.55 -15.39 16.65
N LEU A 518 28.58 -14.85 15.41
CA LEU A 518 27.43 -14.20 14.80
C LEU A 518 26.23 -15.16 14.69
N PHE A 519 26.45 -16.39 14.20
CA PHE A 519 25.39 -17.40 14.10
C PHE A 519 24.88 -17.85 15.47
N GLU A 520 25.77 -18.05 16.45
CA GLU A 520 25.41 -18.40 17.82
C GLU A 520 24.56 -17.29 18.48
N GLN A 521 24.98 -16.03 18.37
CA GLN A 521 24.26 -14.88 18.92
C GLN A 521 22.88 -14.69 18.28
N ILE A 522 22.76 -14.90 16.97
CA ILE A 522 21.46 -14.88 16.30
C ILE A 522 20.55 -15.98 16.89
N SER A 523 21.10 -17.17 17.15
CA SER A 523 20.37 -18.34 17.68
C SER A 523 19.97 -18.24 19.16
N GLU A 524 20.74 -17.52 19.99
CA GLU A 524 20.48 -17.39 21.44
C GLU A 524 19.26 -16.51 21.78
N VAL A 525 18.73 -15.79 20.79
CA VAL A 525 17.79 -14.68 20.98
C VAL A 525 16.34 -15.07 20.60
N GLY A 526 16.11 -16.32 20.19
CA GLY A 526 14.80 -16.88 19.86
C GLY A 526 13.88 -17.09 21.08
N PRO A 527 12.54 -17.08 20.89
CA PRO A 527 11.60 -17.40 21.96
C PRO A 527 11.71 -18.87 22.39
N THR A 528 11.30 -19.17 23.63
CA THR A 528 11.32 -20.56 24.15
C THR A 528 10.28 -21.47 23.52
N ASP A 529 9.18 -20.91 23.02
CA ASP A 529 8.09 -21.62 22.35
C ASP A 529 7.86 -21.01 20.96
N GLU A 530 7.47 -21.84 19.99
CA GLU A 530 7.17 -21.38 18.64
C GLU A 530 5.92 -20.49 18.60
N VAL A 531 5.93 -19.50 17.71
CA VAL A 531 4.79 -18.60 17.51
C VAL A 531 3.79 -19.23 16.57
N THR A 532 2.58 -19.44 17.06
CA THR A 532 1.49 -20.09 16.31
C THR A 532 0.80 -19.16 15.32
N LEU A 533 0.14 -19.73 14.31
CA LEU A 533 -0.74 -19.03 13.37
C LEU A 533 -1.78 -18.15 14.10
N LYS A 534 -2.37 -18.68 15.19
CA LYS A 534 -3.35 -17.95 16.00
C LYS A 534 -2.77 -16.71 16.64
N GLN A 535 -1.56 -16.78 17.20
CA GLN A 535 -0.90 -15.62 17.80
C GLN A 535 -0.62 -14.56 16.73
N ALA A 536 -0.06 -14.97 15.58
CA ALA A 536 0.33 -14.07 14.50
C ALA A 536 -0.82 -13.28 13.89
N LEU A 537 -1.96 -13.94 13.63
CA LEU A 537 -3.12 -13.35 12.96
C LEU A 537 -4.12 -12.69 13.92
N SER A 538 -3.89 -12.79 15.23
CA SER A 538 -4.73 -12.16 16.23
C SER A 538 -4.84 -10.64 16.02
N GLY A 539 -6.03 -10.10 16.27
CA GLY A 539 -6.31 -8.68 16.08
C GLY A 539 -6.60 -8.25 14.64
N LEU A 540 -6.46 -9.08 13.61
CA LEU A 540 -6.92 -8.68 12.27
C LEU A 540 -8.46 -8.68 12.15
N PRO A 541 -9.03 -7.82 11.29
CA PRO A 541 -10.43 -7.93 10.89
C PRO A 541 -10.74 -9.32 10.32
N LYS A 542 -12.01 -9.69 10.37
CA LYS A 542 -12.48 -11.02 9.99
C LYS A 542 -13.19 -10.94 8.67
N LEU A 543 -12.74 -11.71 7.69
CA LEU A 543 -13.27 -11.70 6.32
C LEU A 543 -13.79 -13.07 5.90
N ARG A 544 -14.84 -13.09 5.08
CA ARG A 544 -15.30 -14.23 4.29
C ARG A 544 -14.64 -14.22 2.90
N ARG A 545 -14.95 -15.22 2.08
CA ARG A 545 -14.52 -15.27 0.68
C ARG A 545 -15.03 -14.03 -0.06
N GLY A 546 -14.16 -13.39 -0.83
CA GLY A 546 -14.47 -12.20 -1.63
C GLY A 546 -14.56 -10.88 -0.86
N GLU A 547 -14.54 -10.91 0.48
CA GLU A 547 -14.59 -9.69 1.29
C GLU A 547 -13.21 -9.01 1.41
N GLY A 548 -13.22 -7.77 1.90
CA GLY A 548 -12.04 -6.95 2.15
C GLY A 548 -11.60 -6.10 0.95
N GLY A 549 -10.36 -5.61 0.97
CA GLY A 549 -9.87 -4.72 -0.08
C GLY A 549 -8.44 -4.23 0.11
N ARG A 550 -8.03 -3.24 -0.70
CA ARG A 550 -6.74 -2.53 -0.56
C ARG A 550 -6.65 -1.82 0.79
N VAL A 551 -7.75 -1.21 1.21
CA VAL A 551 -7.88 -0.49 2.47
C VAL A 551 -9.22 -0.89 3.07
N VAL A 552 -9.19 -1.44 4.28
CA VAL A 552 -10.38 -1.78 5.06
C VAL A 552 -10.47 -0.79 6.23
N PRO A 553 -11.58 -0.03 6.35
CA PRO A 553 -11.73 1.00 7.38
C PRO A 553 -12.17 0.45 8.74
N ASP A 554 -12.60 -0.81 8.79
CA ASP A 554 -13.09 -1.44 10.01
C ASP A 554 -11.97 -1.61 11.04
N SER A 555 -12.14 -0.94 12.18
CA SER A 555 -11.23 -0.97 13.31
C SER A 555 -11.52 -2.08 14.32
N VAL A 556 -12.53 -2.94 14.08
CA VAL A 556 -12.88 -4.05 14.99
C VAL A 556 -11.84 -5.17 14.87
N ARG A 557 -10.66 -4.86 15.40
CA ARG A 557 -9.56 -5.77 15.63
C ARG A 557 -9.95 -6.68 16.79
N GLY A 558 -9.82 -7.99 16.61
CA GLY A 558 -9.98 -8.92 17.72
C GLY A 558 -8.99 -8.65 18.86
N THR A 559 -9.06 -9.43 19.94
CA THR A 559 -8.00 -9.41 20.97
C THR A 559 -6.66 -9.74 20.33
N ARG A 560 -5.64 -8.91 20.62
CA ARG A 560 -4.27 -9.08 20.16
C ARG A 560 -3.54 -10.06 21.08
N SER A 561 -2.65 -10.87 20.52
CA SER A 561 -1.75 -11.72 21.28
C SER A 561 -0.55 -10.91 21.77
N GLU A 562 0.16 -11.45 22.77
CA GLU A 562 1.42 -10.88 23.27
C GLU A 562 2.43 -10.68 22.14
N TYR A 563 2.56 -11.67 21.23
CA TYR A 563 3.42 -11.56 20.03
C TYR A 563 3.13 -10.31 19.18
N VAL A 564 1.86 -9.99 18.96
CA VAL A 564 1.45 -8.84 18.14
C VAL A 564 1.75 -7.52 18.83
N GLU A 565 1.67 -7.49 20.16
CA GLU A 565 1.98 -6.31 20.97
C GLU A 565 3.49 -6.11 21.13
N GLU A 566 4.24 -7.17 21.48
CA GLU A 566 5.68 -7.15 21.72
C GLU A 566 6.48 -6.72 20.48
N HIS A 567 6.08 -7.18 19.29
CA HIS A 567 6.74 -6.82 18.03
C HIS A 567 6.10 -5.64 17.31
N GLU A 568 5.18 -4.93 17.98
CA GLU A 568 4.52 -3.72 17.49
C GLU A 568 3.88 -3.92 16.10
N LEU A 569 3.33 -5.11 15.83
CA LEU A 569 2.82 -5.47 14.49
C LEU A 569 1.50 -4.78 14.16
N SER A 570 0.87 -4.10 15.13
CA SER A 570 -0.45 -3.48 14.99
C SER A 570 -0.47 -1.98 15.31
N THR A 571 0.71 -1.36 15.42
CA THR A 571 0.88 0.08 15.70
C THR A 571 0.94 0.88 14.39
N GLY A 572 0.81 2.20 14.48
CA GLY A 572 1.01 3.12 13.34
C GLY A 572 -0.14 3.22 12.33
N THR A 573 -1.26 2.51 12.54
CA THR A 573 -2.46 2.64 11.70
C THR A 573 -3.72 2.17 12.43
N GLU A 574 -4.84 2.86 12.21
CA GLU A 574 -6.22 2.50 12.55
C GLU A 574 -6.94 1.78 11.40
N LEU A 575 -6.41 1.84 10.18
CA LEU A 575 -6.91 1.12 9.01
C LEU A 575 -6.31 -0.29 8.92
N CYS A 576 -6.78 -1.09 7.95
CA CYS A 576 -6.18 -2.39 7.63
C CYS A 576 -5.86 -2.48 6.13
N TYR A 577 -4.56 -2.47 5.80
CA TYR A 577 -4.07 -2.45 4.42
C TYR A 577 -3.90 -3.85 3.83
N ASN A 578 -4.17 -4.00 2.53
CA ASN A 578 -3.99 -5.22 1.74
C ASN A 578 -4.71 -6.46 2.32
N HIS A 579 -5.80 -6.26 3.05
CA HIS A 579 -6.60 -7.34 3.64
C HIS A 579 -7.78 -7.65 2.74
N GLN A 580 -7.51 -8.42 1.69
CA GLN A 580 -8.50 -8.81 0.68
C GLN A 580 -8.50 -10.33 0.50
N ALA A 581 -9.67 -10.95 0.67
CA ALA A 581 -9.87 -12.37 0.45
C ALA A 581 -10.21 -12.65 -1.02
N ARG A 582 -9.78 -13.81 -1.51
CA ARG A 582 -10.19 -14.30 -2.84
C ARG A 582 -11.64 -14.79 -2.79
N GLU A 583 -12.37 -14.60 -3.88
CA GLU A 583 -13.77 -15.08 -4.03
C GLU A 583 -13.87 -16.61 -4.12
N HIS A 584 -12.87 -17.27 -4.70
CA HIS A 584 -12.88 -18.72 -4.98
C HIS A 584 -14.14 -19.17 -5.76
N PRO A 585 -14.32 -18.73 -7.02
CA PRO A 585 -15.56 -18.97 -7.76
C PRO A 585 -15.77 -20.43 -8.21
N MET A 586 -14.74 -21.28 -8.11
CA MET A 586 -14.83 -22.69 -8.51
C MET A 586 -15.52 -23.52 -7.43
N GLU A 587 -16.62 -24.19 -7.79
CA GLU A 587 -17.40 -25.07 -6.90
C GLU A 587 -16.54 -26.19 -6.30
N LYS A 588 -15.57 -26.69 -7.05
CA LYS A 588 -14.59 -27.67 -6.58
C LYS A 588 -13.78 -27.15 -5.39
N ASP A 589 -13.24 -25.94 -5.48
CA ASP A 589 -12.40 -25.37 -4.43
C ASP A 589 -13.24 -25.07 -3.17
N GLN A 590 -14.48 -24.60 -3.36
CA GLN A 590 -15.43 -24.42 -2.26
C GLN A 590 -15.74 -25.76 -1.57
N THR A 591 -16.08 -26.81 -2.34
CA THR A 591 -16.35 -28.15 -1.79
C THR A 591 -15.14 -28.69 -1.02
N LEU A 592 -13.93 -28.54 -1.57
CA LEU A 592 -12.72 -29.00 -0.92
C LEU A 592 -12.48 -28.30 0.42
N PHE A 593 -12.66 -26.98 0.46
CA PHE A 593 -12.39 -26.20 1.66
C PHE A 593 -13.50 -26.36 2.71
N ASP A 594 -14.75 -26.46 2.29
CA ASP A 594 -15.90 -26.44 3.20
C ASP A 594 -16.24 -27.85 3.74
N GLU A 595 -15.97 -28.91 2.96
CA GLU A 595 -16.40 -30.27 3.28
C GLU A 595 -15.28 -31.33 3.35
N ALA A 596 -14.20 -31.17 2.57
CA ALA A 596 -13.21 -32.23 2.41
C ALA A 596 -11.98 -32.08 3.34
N LEU A 597 -11.49 -30.85 3.52
CA LEU A 597 -10.28 -30.55 4.28
C LEU A 597 -10.61 -30.30 5.77
N GLU A 598 -9.78 -30.83 6.65
CA GLU A 598 -9.69 -30.50 8.08
C GLU A 598 -8.34 -29.83 8.37
N PRO A 599 -8.19 -29.07 9.48
CA PRO A 599 -6.90 -28.47 9.85
C PRO A 599 -5.75 -29.49 9.82
N GLY A 600 -4.65 -29.14 9.14
CA GLY A 600 -3.50 -30.01 8.93
C GLY A 600 -3.57 -30.90 7.67
N ASP A 601 -4.74 -31.08 7.08
CA ASP A 601 -4.89 -31.87 5.85
C ASP A 601 -4.26 -31.19 4.64
N THR A 602 -3.86 -32.02 3.70
CA THR A 602 -3.45 -31.65 2.35
C THR A 602 -4.33 -32.36 1.32
N GLY A 603 -4.28 -31.96 0.06
CA GLY A 603 -5.01 -32.69 -0.99
C GLY A 603 -4.53 -34.14 -1.17
N TRP A 604 -3.31 -34.47 -0.72
CA TRP A 604 -2.86 -35.86 -0.66
C TRP A 604 -3.65 -36.65 0.40
N ASP A 605 -3.92 -36.07 1.57
CA ASP A 605 -4.72 -36.70 2.63
C ASP A 605 -6.17 -36.93 2.17
N VAL A 606 -6.76 -35.94 1.49
CA VAL A 606 -8.09 -36.06 0.86
C VAL A 606 -8.14 -37.23 -0.12
N LYS A 607 -7.07 -37.46 -0.88
CA LYS A 607 -7.02 -38.51 -1.91
C LYS A 607 -6.78 -39.91 -1.34
N TYR A 608 -5.94 -40.05 -0.32
CA TYR A 608 -5.45 -41.36 0.14
C TYR A 608 -5.78 -41.72 1.59
N ARG A 609 -5.93 -40.76 2.51
CA ARG A 609 -6.18 -41.03 3.93
C ARG A 609 -7.65 -40.98 4.33
N LYS A 610 -8.47 -40.27 3.57
CA LYS A 610 -9.93 -40.19 3.80
C LYS A 610 -10.68 -41.33 3.10
N ASP A 611 -12.00 -41.36 3.28
CA ASP A 611 -12.92 -42.38 2.72
C ASP A 611 -13.03 -42.36 1.18
N GLY A 612 -12.24 -41.52 0.51
CA GLY A 612 -12.18 -41.37 -0.94
C GLY A 612 -13.35 -40.57 -1.53
N LYS A 613 -14.25 -40.01 -0.71
CA LYS A 613 -15.46 -39.30 -1.16
C LYS A 613 -15.19 -38.10 -2.08
N TYR A 614 -14.05 -37.44 -1.89
CA TYR A 614 -13.65 -36.24 -2.64
C TYR A 614 -12.36 -36.44 -3.45
N ALA A 615 -11.89 -37.68 -3.59
CA ALA A 615 -10.59 -37.98 -4.19
C ALA A 615 -10.49 -37.53 -5.66
N GLU A 616 -11.61 -37.57 -6.40
CA GLU A 616 -11.73 -37.13 -7.79
C GLU A 616 -11.61 -35.62 -7.97
N LEU A 617 -11.85 -34.83 -6.92
CA LEU A 617 -11.63 -33.38 -6.95
C LEU A 617 -10.13 -33.04 -6.97
N ILE A 618 -9.26 -33.96 -6.53
CA ILE A 618 -7.80 -33.79 -6.56
C ILE A 618 -7.25 -34.21 -7.94
N GLU A 619 -7.34 -33.29 -8.89
CA GLU A 619 -7.01 -33.50 -10.31
C GLU A 619 -5.50 -33.50 -10.61
N TYR A 620 -4.67 -32.96 -9.71
CA TYR A 620 -3.22 -32.91 -9.90
C TYR A 620 -2.55 -34.19 -9.40
N ASP A 621 -1.38 -34.49 -9.97
CA ASP A 621 -0.62 -35.70 -9.66
C ASP A 621 0.07 -35.56 -8.29
N VAL A 622 -0.63 -35.94 -7.23
CA VAL A 622 -0.09 -36.01 -5.86
C VAL A 622 0.81 -37.23 -5.62
N GLY A 623 1.25 -37.94 -6.66
CA GLY A 623 2.06 -39.14 -6.51
C GLY A 623 1.24 -40.35 -6.07
N THR A 624 1.86 -41.23 -5.30
CA THR A 624 1.22 -42.43 -4.75
C THR A 624 1.21 -42.39 -3.22
N GLU A 625 0.61 -43.39 -2.59
CA GLU A 625 0.67 -43.53 -1.14
C GLU A 625 2.12 -43.78 -0.65
N GLU A 626 2.92 -44.49 -1.44
CA GLU A 626 4.30 -44.88 -1.14
C GLU A 626 5.34 -43.84 -1.60
N ASP A 627 5.04 -43.08 -2.67
CA ASP A 627 5.88 -42.02 -3.23
C ASP A 627 5.04 -40.73 -3.48
N PRO A 628 4.69 -40.03 -2.40
CA PRO A 628 3.89 -38.81 -2.46
C PRO A 628 4.60 -37.63 -3.14
N ARG A 629 3.90 -36.95 -4.05
CA ARG A 629 4.35 -35.74 -4.77
C ARG A 629 3.42 -34.57 -4.47
N PHE A 630 3.93 -33.33 -4.52
CA PHE A 630 3.14 -32.10 -4.26
C PHE A 630 2.30 -32.14 -2.97
N LYS A 631 2.94 -32.53 -1.86
CA LYS A 631 2.32 -32.67 -0.53
C LYS A 631 1.79 -31.34 0.05
N ASP A 632 2.08 -30.22 -0.59
CA ASP A 632 1.77 -28.88 -0.13
C ASP A 632 0.52 -28.28 -0.79
N LYS A 633 -0.05 -28.97 -1.78
CA LYS A 633 -1.24 -28.50 -2.51
C LYS A 633 -2.54 -28.78 -1.76
N TYR A 634 -3.45 -27.80 -1.75
CA TYR A 634 -4.73 -27.83 -1.01
C TYR A 634 -4.50 -28.12 0.47
N ARG A 635 -3.69 -27.29 1.12
CA ARG A 635 -3.34 -27.44 2.54
C ARG A 635 -4.23 -26.53 3.38
N MET A 636 -4.88 -27.12 4.38
CA MET A 636 -5.56 -26.36 5.43
C MET A 636 -4.62 -26.13 6.61
N LEU A 637 -4.48 -24.87 6.99
CA LEU A 637 -3.58 -24.45 8.06
C LEU A 637 -4.12 -24.87 9.43
N GLU A 638 -3.20 -25.08 10.38
CA GLU A 638 -3.52 -25.42 11.76
C GLU A 638 -3.27 -24.20 12.66
N TRP A 639 -4.26 -23.83 13.48
CA TRP A 639 -4.20 -22.60 14.28
C TRP A 639 -3.15 -22.64 15.39
N THR A 640 -2.80 -23.83 15.86
CA THR A 640 -1.89 -24.08 16.99
C THR A 640 -0.44 -24.35 16.57
N GLU A 641 -0.15 -24.31 15.26
CA GLU A 641 1.18 -24.55 14.71
C GLU A 641 1.66 -23.30 13.95
N PRO A 642 2.97 -23.14 13.71
CA PRO A 642 3.47 -22.16 12.76
C PRO A 642 2.97 -22.42 11.34
N ALA A 643 2.90 -21.38 10.52
CA ALA A 643 2.54 -21.54 9.11
C ALA A 643 3.65 -22.23 8.31
N PRO A 644 3.37 -22.89 7.18
CA PRO A 644 4.41 -23.27 6.23
C PRO A 644 5.01 -22.01 5.56
N THR A 645 6.13 -22.18 4.86
CA THR A 645 6.82 -21.07 4.17
C THR A 645 5.89 -20.27 3.26
N VAL A 646 5.72 -18.98 3.55
CA VAL A 646 4.98 -18.04 2.69
C VAL A 646 5.75 -17.86 1.37
N VAL A 647 5.14 -18.29 0.27
CA VAL A 647 5.77 -18.29 -1.06
C VAL A 647 5.17 -17.24 -1.99
N ALA A 648 5.99 -16.69 -2.88
CA ALA A 648 5.55 -15.76 -3.92
C ALA A 648 4.50 -16.37 -4.87
N HIS A 649 4.41 -17.70 -4.93
CA HIS A 649 3.41 -18.42 -5.71
C HIS A 649 1.97 -18.18 -5.25
N LEU A 650 1.76 -17.69 -4.01
CA LEU A 650 0.45 -17.24 -3.53
C LEU A 650 -0.20 -16.18 -4.45
N ALA A 651 0.60 -15.54 -5.30
CA ALA A 651 0.14 -14.69 -6.39
C ALA A 651 -0.83 -15.40 -7.37
N LYS A 652 -0.62 -16.70 -7.64
CA LYS A 652 -1.47 -17.49 -8.55
C LYS A 652 -2.74 -17.97 -7.84
N ASP A 653 -2.55 -18.86 -6.87
CA ASP A 653 -3.60 -19.46 -6.07
C ASP A 653 -3.19 -19.45 -4.60
N ALA A 654 -4.18 -19.42 -3.70
CA ALA A 654 -3.96 -19.50 -2.26
C ALA A 654 -4.32 -20.89 -1.72
N ASN A 655 -4.35 -21.92 -2.58
CA ASN A 655 -4.88 -23.23 -2.22
C ASN A 655 -3.90 -23.97 -1.30
N ASN A 656 -2.63 -23.58 -1.27
CA ASN A 656 -1.65 -24.11 -0.32
C ASN A 656 -1.76 -23.48 1.09
N PHE A 657 -2.65 -22.50 1.26
CA PHE A 657 -2.85 -21.75 2.50
C PHE A 657 -4.34 -21.52 2.73
N VAL A 658 -5.10 -22.60 2.91
CA VAL A 658 -6.51 -22.53 3.29
C VAL A 658 -6.59 -22.26 4.78
N LEU A 659 -7.11 -21.10 5.15
CA LEU A 659 -7.40 -20.71 6.51
C LEU A 659 -8.77 -21.30 6.93
N PRO A 660 -8.83 -22.15 7.96
CA PRO A 660 -10.11 -22.61 8.51
C PRO A 660 -10.84 -21.48 9.26
N ASP A 661 -12.12 -21.68 9.56
CA ASP A 661 -12.95 -20.66 10.20
C ASP A 661 -12.32 -20.16 11.51
N TYR A 662 -12.16 -18.85 11.59
CA TYR A 662 -11.55 -18.14 12.70
C TYR A 662 -12.44 -18.08 13.94
N TYR A 663 -13.75 -18.37 13.83
CA TYR A 663 -14.68 -18.36 14.97
C TYR A 663 -14.37 -19.42 16.02
N GLU A 664 -13.80 -20.57 15.64
CA GLU A 664 -13.42 -21.61 16.60
C GLU A 664 -12.33 -21.14 17.59
N TYR A 665 -11.50 -20.18 17.18
CA TYR A 665 -10.32 -19.75 17.94
C TYR A 665 -10.38 -18.30 18.43
N ALA A 666 -11.42 -17.55 18.02
CA ALA A 666 -11.60 -16.17 18.43
C ALA A 666 -12.30 -16.07 19.79
N PRO A 667 -11.68 -15.43 20.81
CA PRO A 667 -12.36 -15.18 22.07
C PRO A 667 -13.57 -14.24 21.88
N ASN A 668 -14.60 -14.42 22.71
CA ASN A 668 -15.76 -13.53 22.83
C ASN A 668 -16.70 -13.46 21.61
N VAL A 669 -16.75 -14.50 20.78
CA VAL A 669 -17.67 -14.53 19.63
C VAL A 669 -18.84 -15.46 19.88
N THR A 670 -20.06 -14.99 19.60
CA THR A 670 -21.33 -15.71 19.88
C THR A 670 -21.81 -16.59 18.73
N GLY A 671 -20.90 -17.09 17.89
CA GLY A 671 -21.23 -17.90 16.70
C GLY A 671 -20.60 -19.29 16.74
N GLU A 672 -21.31 -20.28 16.24
CA GLU A 672 -20.73 -21.61 15.96
C GLU A 672 -19.77 -21.53 14.74
N PRO A 673 -18.69 -22.34 14.73
CA PRO A 673 -17.85 -22.49 13.55
C PRO A 673 -18.68 -22.87 12.31
N ASP A 674 -18.40 -22.23 11.19
CA ASP A 674 -19.03 -22.44 9.89
C ASP A 674 -17.96 -22.62 8.81
N ASN A 675 -17.77 -23.86 8.36
CA ASN A 675 -16.76 -24.20 7.36
C ASN A 675 -16.93 -23.42 6.04
N ARG A 676 -18.11 -22.86 5.75
CA ARG A 676 -18.32 -22.00 4.57
C ARG A 676 -17.53 -20.69 4.63
N ARG A 677 -16.95 -20.37 5.79
CA ARG A 677 -16.03 -19.24 5.99
C ARG A 677 -14.57 -19.60 5.76
N ASN A 678 -14.25 -20.90 5.58
CA ASN A 678 -12.90 -21.33 5.19
C ASN A 678 -12.52 -20.61 3.90
N ARG A 679 -11.28 -20.12 3.79
CA ARG A 679 -10.83 -19.37 2.61
C ARG A 679 -9.31 -19.40 2.50
N GLY A 680 -8.78 -19.08 1.34
CA GLY A 680 -7.36 -18.75 1.22
C GLY A 680 -6.99 -17.56 2.13
N ILE A 681 -5.77 -17.55 2.66
CA ILE A 681 -5.25 -16.39 3.41
C ILE A 681 -5.23 -15.13 2.54
N THR A 682 -5.29 -13.96 3.16
CA THR A 682 -5.14 -12.66 2.49
C THR A 682 -3.67 -12.23 2.42
N PRO A 683 -3.33 -11.22 1.61
CA PRO A 683 -2.00 -10.61 1.62
C PRO A 683 -1.60 -10.04 2.99
N ARG A 684 -2.48 -9.34 3.72
CA ARG A 684 -2.19 -8.88 5.10
C ARG A 684 -1.84 -10.02 6.07
N GLU A 685 -2.60 -11.11 6.05
CA GLU A 685 -2.30 -12.30 6.85
C GLU A 685 -0.93 -12.89 6.47
N ALA A 686 -0.62 -13.03 5.18
CA ALA A 686 0.70 -13.45 4.73
C ALA A 686 1.83 -12.50 5.18
N ALA A 687 1.57 -11.19 5.18
CA ALA A 687 2.52 -10.18 5.65
C ALA A 687 2.79 -10.32 7.16
N ARG A 688 1.75 -10.56 7.97
CA ARG A 688 1.89 -10.87 9.40
C ARG A 688 2.70 -12.13 9.64
N LEU A 689 2.50 -13.18 8.83
CA LEU A 689 3.29 -14.41 8.93
C LEU A 689 4.76 -14.21 8.56
N GLN A 690 5.04 -13.22 7.72
CA GLN A 690 6.38 -12.72 7.42
C GLN A 690 6.87 -11.67 8.44
N SER A 691 6.16 -11.39 9.54
CA SER A 691 6.49 -10.35 10.55
C SER A 691 6.51 -8.89 10.07
N PHE A 692 5.83 -8.57 8.97
CA PHE A 692 5.59 -7.17 8.59
C PHE A 692 4.57 -6.51 9.53
N PRO A 693 4.78 -5.23 9.91
CA PRO A 693 3.78 -4.48 10.65
C PRO A 693 2.55 -4.15 9.79
N ASP A 694 1.42 -3.92 10.46
CA ASP A 694 0.13 -3.62 9.83
C ASP A 694 0.13 -2.36 8.99
N ASP A 695 0.96 -1.38 9.37
CA ASP A 695 1.12 -0.13 8.65
C ASP A 695 1.99 -0.28 7.38
N TYR A 696 2.71 -1.40 7.18
CA TYR A 696 3.48 -1.62 5.97
C TYR A 696 2.57 -1.85 4.76
N VAL A 697 2.54 -0.90 3.83
CA VAL A 697 1.60 -0.88 2.69
C VAL A 697 2.23 -1.49 1.46
N PHE A 698 1.59 -2.49 0.85
CA PHE A 698 2.04 -3.09 -0.41
C PHE A 698 1.31 -2.48 -1.61
N LEU A 699 2.06 -1.93 -2.56
CA LEU A 699 1.56 -1.30 -3.77
C LEU A 699 1.55 -2.26 -4.97
N GLY A 700 0.82 -1.87 -6.02
CA GLY A 700 0.62 -2.67 -7.23
C GLY A 700 -0.68 -3.49 -7.21
N PRO A 701 -0.85 -4.40 -8.18
CA PRO A 701 -2.03 -5.26 -8.24
C PRO A 701 -2.01 -6.36 -7.16
N PHE A 702 -3.18 -6.91 -6.85
CA PHE A 702 -3.38 -7.95 -5.82
C PHE A 702 -2.36 -9.10 -5.87
N THR A 703 -2.05 -9.61 -7.07
CA THR A 703 -1.10 -10.70 -7.26
C THR A 703 0.34 -10.31 -6.92
N HIS A 704 0.73 -9.05 -7.14
CA HIS A 704 2.05 -8.55 -6.80
C HIS A 704 2.24 -8.35 -5.29
N TRP A 705 1.18 -8.11 -4.50
CA TRP A 705 1.33 -8.05 -3.03
C TRP A 705 1.85 -9.38 -2.48
N PHE A 706 1.23 -10.50 -2.86
CA PHE A 706 1.73 -11.83 -2.48
C PHE A 706 3.15 -12.11 -2.99
N ARG A 707 3.48 -11.66 -4.20
CA ARG A 707 4.82 -11.85 -4.77
C ARG A 707 5.88 -11.12 -3.94
N GLN A 708 5.62 -9.86 -3.58
CA GLN A 708 6.48 -9.04 -2.73
C GLN A 708 6.66 -9.67 -1.34
N ILE A 709 5.56 -10.06 -0.69
CA ILE A 709 5.56 -10.66 0.64
C ILE A 709 6.30 -12.01 0.64
N GLY A 710 6.05 -12.88 -0.33
CA GLY A 710 6.68 -14.21 -0.38
C GLY A 710 8.18 -14.18 -0.74
N ASN A 711 8.61 -13.17 -1.51
CA ASN A 711 10.02 -12.95 -1.84
C ASN A 711 10.81 -12.31 -0.69
N ALA A 712 10.15 -11.59 0.21
CA ALA A 712 10.82 -10.88 1.29
C ALA A 712 11.48 -11.82 2.31
N VAL A 713 12.56 -11.33 2.90
CA VAL A 713 13.06 -11.80 4.19
C VAL A 713 12.15 -11.23 5.28
N PRO A 714 11.73 -12.01 6.29
CA PRO A 714 10.95 -11.50 7.41
C PRO A 714 11.63 -10.30 8.10
N PRO A 715 10.95 -9.16 8.34
CA PRO A 715 11.57 -8.02 9.01
C PRO A 715 12.12 -8.33 10.40
N LEU A 716 11.49 -9.23 11.16
CA LEU A 716 12.02 -9.66 12.45
C LEU A 716 13.36 -10.39 12.31
N MET A 717 13.55 -11.18 11.24
CA MET A 717 14.85 -11.80 10.95
C MET A 717 15.90 -10.74 10.61
N GLY A 718 15.54 -9.78 9.75
CA GLY A 718 16.42 -8.65 9.43
C GLY A 718 16.82 -7.84 10.67
N TRP A 719 15.88 -7.67 11.60
CA TRP A 719 16.12 -6.96 12.86
C TRP A 719 17.12 -7.72 13.75
N ARG A 720 16.98 -9.05 13.89
CA ARG A 720 17.93 -9.89 14.65
C ARG A 720 19.34 -9.81 14.06
N ILE A 721 19.44 -9.90 12.72
CA ILE A 721 20.72 -9.80 12.01
C ILE A 721 21.36 -8.42 12.25
N ALA A 722 20.58 -7.34 12.10
CA ALA A 722 21.07 -5.99 12.25
C ALA A 722 21.51 -5.66 13.69
N ASP A 723 20.77 -6.11 14.71
CA ASP A 723 21.12 -5.94 16.13
C ASP A 723 22.47 -6.63 16.44
N VAL A 724 22.62 -7.90 16.04
CA VAL A 724 23.86 -8.66 16.25
C VAL A 724 25.04 -8.01 15.53
N LEU A 725 24.88 -7.61 14.27
CA LEU A 725 25.93 -6.90 13.53
C LEU A 725 26.29 -5.57 14.18
N GLN A 726 25.30 -4.82 14.66
CA GLN A 726 25.51 -3.54 15.33
C GLN A 726 26.29 -3.72 16.64
N GLN A 727 26.01 -4.77 17.43
CA GLN A 727 26.76 -5.09 18.63
C GLN A 727 28.24 -5.39 18.32
N GLN A 728 28.51 -6.12 17.23
CA GLN A 728 29.89 -6.40 16.80
C GLN A 728 30.60 -5.15 16.27
N LEU A 729 29.90 -4.27 15.56
CA LEU A 729 30.45 -3.00 15.05
C LEU A 729 30.70 -1.96 16.16
N ASN A 730 29.84 -1.93 17.19
CA ASN A 730 29.93 -0.98 18.31
C ASN A 730 30.84 -1.46 19.44
N SER A 731 31.16 -2.75 19.49
CA SER A 731 32.21 -3.24 20.35
C SER A 731 33.49 -2.50 19.97
N GLU A 732 34.01 -1.62 20.86
CA GLU A 732 35.44 -1.27 20.78
C GLU A 732 36.18 -2.59 20.61
N PRO A 733 37.13 -2.70 19.66
CA PRO A 733 37.76 -3.97 19.34
C PRO A 733 38.08 -4.67 20.65
N PRO A 734 37.57 -5.91 20.88
CA PRO A 734 37.70 -6.56 22.18
C PRO A 734 39.16 -6.43 22.58
N ALA A 735 39.44 -6.12 23.85
CA ALA A 735 40.75 -5.77 24.42
C ALA A 735 41.87 -6.83 24.15
N VAL A 736 42.21 -6.92 22.87
CA VAL A 736 43.08 -7.83 22.12
C VAL A 736 43.87 -6.97 21.12
N PHE A 737 43.36 -5.79 20.73
CA PHE A 737 44.11 -4.76 20.01
C PHE A 737 44.92 -3.87 20.96
N SER A 738 45.88 -4.46 21.67
CA SER A 738 46.92 -3.75 22.41
C SER A 738 48.18 -4.61 22.51
N CYS A 739 48.78 -4.96 21.38
CA CYS A 739 50.19 -5.33 21.37
C CYS A 739 51.03 -4.06 21.18
N ARG A 740 51.30 -3.37 22.29
CA ARG A 740 52.46 -2.48 22.36
C ARG A 740 53.69 -3.32 22.02
N SER A 741 54.38 -2.94 20.95
CA SER A 741 55.70 -3.47 20.60
C SER A 741 56.63 -3.37 21.81
N PRO A 742 57.44 -4.40 22.13
CA PRO A 742 58.47 -4.24 23.15
C PRO A 742 59.46 -3.19 22.64
N GLN A 743 59.55 -2.07 23.34
CA GLN A 743 60.67 -1.16 23.16
C GLN A 743 61.96 -1.96 23.39
N GLN A 744 62.79 -1.97 22.35
CA GLN A 744 64.13 -2.51 22.37
C GLN A 744 64.89 -1.98 23.59
N ALA A 745 65.42 -2.90 24.39
CA ALA A 745 66.53 -2.60 25.26
C ALA A 745 67.70 -2.13 24.39
N SER A 746 67.96 -0.82 24.41
CA SER A 746 69.26 -0.26 24.05
C SER A 746 70.17 -0.43 25.27
N THR A 747 71.20 -1.25 25.09
CA THR A 747 72.45 -1.15 25.83
C THR A 747 73.11 0.19 25.48
N ASP A 748 73.51 0.97 26.47
CA ASP A 748 74.88 1.50 26.66
C ASP A 748 74.93 2.51 27.84
N ASP A 749 75.91 2.26 28.71
CA ASP A 749 76.45 3.00 29.87
C ASP A 749 75.61 3.25 31.15
#